data_AF-A0AAW4J1P0-F1
#
_entry.id   AF-A0AAW4J1P0-F1
#
_cell.length_a   1.000
_cell.length_b   1.000
_cell.length_c   1.000
_cell.angle_alpha   90.00
_cell.angle_beta   90.00
_cell.angle_gamma   90.00
#
_symmetry.space_group_name_H-M   'P 1'
#
loop_
_entity.id
_entity.type
_entity.pdbx_description
1 polymer ?
#
loop_
_entity_poly.entity_id
_entity_poly.type
_entity_poly.pdbx_seq_one_letter_code
_entity_poly.pdbx_strand_id
1 'polypeptide(L)'
;MSIEYYKGNNTNYEFDGDVTLVPNKAIFDITMNGICEIEINHPYDKEGRWKIINGNGVIKAPTPYSKGQLFVIYSIDKNMLTTGLKIKARHIFFDLYYSTTEDIRAVNCNCQRALDILFNGTKFTGHSNIKKINTCYFVKQNRIEAINGSNKDNTIINRWGGEIFLDNFNVYINERIGEDKGLEILYGTNMLDLGLKENRKDIVTRIKPVAFNGIRLPELFIDSPLISKYRIVYEKYIEFSNLKFKGDLQNESEDTEDGSIIFETKEELYNALREECKKLFENGIDKPKITGNVKVAALSNTEKYKFVKDLVNINLGDTLTAKHLDLDIDIKVRCVGYKWDILKEKYIDVTIGDVVKNYFQNQSDTTQKVNSILNENGTVKSSELEGAINALKAPLLAQKSRAKKSDVVAWIQEVLDPNDPDYGCLQGGTKGILLSDERLDDNSDWNFKTAVTPKGIIADWIIGKLRTVLIENMDASFQMDLNKPGGMLFKNNGKDAIKIERNMVQLFNWKKNGDYIGALMSLIQGDDGNKPSIGLANTLSSALTIGYEEKDSNKVPSYLEFDKYNILKDKNNKPVRVYEDIDFKNRNLYSAVLSSLNDKCYIYNNDEKTVIKHEDVTIKLEKGKITLDGDVVLNGVIKNTSGNLVLDPNAPQGGGVDGSDSLRNSVVNSARKLIGKPYVWGGNYPPLGSDAGTDCSGLMQWAYNDNGIKISRTTYTQIKEGIEVSEAELKPGDLIFLRFSSPGVPEHVFMYSGKTGDGKHMCVEAPRTGLNIREIEFTWGSNYRARRIIKDTPGGNVNGTAGTKASKNIIYYVKGIEGYAPYHYYDSVGVKTLGYGMTGNELNGVSVPLSETSATHYLVNNFNRDYYIPVLNIVKSKGVSNPLQREIDAFASFAYNCGVEGFRNSQLLKRYVNGERGESIHNEFMKWIHAGSSVSNGLIRRREEEWKIFSGSSSPVGGYNTAPSISYINKAGLPTSKLVTENGGYGASPY
;
A
#
# COMPACT_ATOMS: atom_id res chain seq x y z
N MET A 1 23.86 -27.10 -49.05
CA MET A 1 24.12 -26.42 -47.77
C MET A 1 24.45 -27.47 -46.72
N SER A 2 25.32 -27.15 -45.78
CA SER A 2 25.57 -27.94 -44.58
C SER A 2 24.69 -27.45 -43.42
N ILE A 3 24.35 -28.36 -42.51
CA ILE A 3 23.95 -28.04 -41.14
C ILE A 3 25.11 -28.53 -40.28
N GLU A 4 25.66 -27.69 -39.42
CA GLU A 4 26.90 -27.99 -38.69
C GLU A 4 26.67 -27.93 -37.19
N TYR A 5 27.22 -28.91 -36.48
CA TYR A 5 27.19 -28.98 -35.03
C TYR A 5 28.57 -28.66 -34.47
N TYR A 6 28.61 -27.75 -33.50
CA TYR A 6 29.76 -27.36 -32.70
C TYR A 6 29.55 -27.89 -31.29
N LYS A 7 30.58 -28.51 -30.70
CA LYS A 7 30.55 -28.92 -29.29
C LYS A 7 30.54 -27.67 -28.40
N GLY A 8 29.94 -27.74 -27.20
CA GLY A 8 29.82 -26.57 -26.32
C GLY A 8 31.12 -25.91 -25.84
N ASN A 9 32.28 -26.54 -26.06
CA ASN A 9 33.61 -25.96 -25.83
C ASN A 9 34.22 -25.31 -27.09
N ASN A 10 33.67 -25.58 -28.28
CA ASN A 10 34.05 -24.95 -29.54
C ASN A 10 33.21 -23.69 -29.75
N THR A 11 33.87 -22.53 -29.72
CA THR A 11 33.19 -21.22 -29.83
C THR A 11 33.66 -20.39 -31.03
N ASN A 12 34.34 -21.04 -32.00
CA ASN A 12 34.91 -20.41 -33.18
C ASN A 12 34.10 -20.79 -34.44
N TYR A 13 33.01 -20.07 -34.67
CA TYR A 13 32.00 -20.41 -35.68
C TYR A 13 32.36 -19.98 -37.12
N GLU A 14 33.50 -19.32 -37.32
CA GLU A 14 34.03 -18.93 -38.64
C GLU A 14 34.54 -20.14 -39.44
N PHE A 15 34.94 -21.22 -38.75
CA PHE A 15 35.40 -22.47 -39.34
C PHE A 15 34.29 -23.52 -39.31
N ASP A 16 34.43 -24.60 -40.09
CA ASP A 16 33.48 -25.71 -40.14
C ASP A 16 33.23 -26.31 -38.74
N GLY A 17 31.98 -26.69 -38.45
CA GLY A 17 31.63 -27.31 -37.16
C GLY A 17 32.28 -28.69 -36.91
N ASP A 18 32.34 -29.08 -35.63
CA ASP A 18 32.84 -30.39 -35.17
C ASP A 18 32.22 -31.59 -35.93
N VAL A 19 30.98 -31.46 -36.40
CA VAL A 19 30.26 -32.48 -37.18
C VAL A 19 29.29 -31.84 -38.18
N THR A 20 29.40 -32.15 -39.47
CA THR A 20 28.34 -31.84 -40.45
C THR A 20 27.18 -32.83 -40.29
N LEU A 21 26.01 -32.32 -39.89
CA LEU A 21 24.78 -33.08 -39.67
C LEU A 21 24.06 -33.42 -40.98
N VAL A 22 23.41 -34.59 -41.03
CA VAL A 22 22.60 -35.06 -42.17
C VAL A 22 21.18 -35.45 -41.70
N PRO A 23 20.34 -34.47 -41.30
CA PRO A 23 19.01 -34.75 -40.76
C PRO A 23 17.98 -35.11 -41.84
N ASN A 24 16.92 -35.83 -41.45
CA ASN A 24 15.81 -36.19 -42.35
C ASN A 24 14.67 -35.16 -42.33
N LYS A 25 14.67 -34.26 -41.35
CA LYS A 25 13.79 -33.10 -41.21
C LYS A 25 14.56 -31.99 -40.51
N ALA A 26 14.50 -30.77 -41.03
CA ALA A 26 14.96 -29.58 -40.34
C ALA A 26 14.00 -28.42 -40.67
N ILE A 27 13.39 -27.82 -39.65
CA ILE A 27 12.43 -26.71 -39.79
C ILE A 27 12.95 -25.53 -38.97
N PHE A 28 12.99 -24.35 -39.59
CA PHE A 28 13.16 -23.06 -38.94
C PHE A 28 11.79 -22.44 -38.67
N ASP A 29 11.59 -21.94 -37.45
CA ASP A 29 10.38 -21.23 -37.00
C ASP A 29 10.79 -19.85 -36.48
N ILE A 30 10.26 -18.78 -37.09
CA ILE A 30 10.52 -17.41 -36.66
C ILE A 30 9.24 -16.58 -36.59
N THR A 31 9.15 -15.68 -35.61
CA THR A 31 8.04 -14.75 -35.39
C THR A 31 8.60 -13.38 -34.98
N MET A 32 7.89 -12.29 -35.25
CA MET A 32 8.35 -10.93 -34.98
C MET A 32 8.28 -10.61 -33.49
N ASN A 33 9.34 -10.03 -32.94
CA ASN A 33 9.60 -9.96 -31.49
C ASN A 33 9.45 -11.33 -30.81
N GLY A 34 9.77 -12.41 -31.54
CA GLY A 34 9.09 -13.69 -31.47
C GLY A 34 9.96 -14.93 -31.30
N ILE A 35 9.37 -16.10 -31.62
CA ILE A 35 10.09 -17.36 -31.78
C ILE A 35 11.28 -17.12 -32.72
N CYS A 36 12.42 -17.75 -32.45
CA CYS A 36 13.50 -17.90 -33.41
C CYS A 36 14.25 -19.19 -33.04
N GLU A 37 13.76 -20.33 -33.54
CA GLU A 37 14.27 -21.65 -33.19
C GLU A 37 14.24 -22.63 -34.38
N ILE A 38 14.98 -23.73 -34.25
CA ILE A 38 14.99 -24.83 -35.21
C ILE A 38 14.58 -26.14 -34.54
N GLU A 39 13.77 -26.93 -35.24
CA GLU A 39 13.49 -28.34 -34.92
C GLU A 39 14.16 -29.24 -35.96
N ILE A 40 15.09 -30.09 -35.51
CA ILE A 40 15.85 -31.01 -36.35
C ILE A 40 15.59 -32.45 -35.90
N ASN A 41 15.22 -33.34 -36.84
CA ASN A 41 15.27 -34.78 -36.61
C ASN A 41 16.52 -35.34 -37.32
N HIS A 42 17.51 -35.78 -36.55
CA HIS A 42 18.74 -36.36 -37.05
C HIS A 42 18.72 -37.89 -36.91
N PRO A 43 18.82 -38.68 -37.99
CA PRO A 43 18.77 -40.13 -37.90
C PRO A 43 19.94 -40.70 -37.07
N TYR A 44 19.78 -41.94 -36.59
CA TYR A 44 20.90 -42.72 -36.05
C TYR A 44 21.77 -43.24 -37.19
N ASP A 45 22.59 -42.35 -37.74
CA ASP A 45 23.43 -42.61 -38.90
C ASP A 45 24.61 -43.56 -38.64
N LYS A 46 25.15 -44.12 -39.73
CA LYS A 46 26.22 -45.13 -39.71
C LYS A 46 27.57 -44.51 -39.34
N GLU A 47 27.76 -43.23 -39.65
CA GLU A 47 28.93 -42.45 -39.27
C GLU A 47 28.93 -42.07 -37.78
N GLY A 48 27.82 -42.31 -37.06
CA GLY A 48 27.74 -42.13 -35.61
C GLY A 48 27.72 -40.67 -35.17
N ARG A 49 27.38 -39.72 -36.06
CA ARG A 49 27.36 -38.27 -35.81
C ARG A 49 26.51 -37.93 -34.58
N TRP A 50 25.38 -38.62 -34.45
CA TRP A 50 24.44 -38.51 -33.34
C TRP A 50 25.07 -38.75 -31.95
N LYS A 51 26.16 -39.52 -31.85
CA LYS A 51 26.87 -39.78 -30.58
C LYS A 51 27.62 -38.55 -30.05
N ILE A 52 27.92 -37.60 -30.92
CA ILE A 52 28.71 -36.39 -30.63
C ILE A 52 27.79 -35.22 -30.20
N ILE A 53 26.51 -35.28 -30.59
CA ILE A 53 25.49 -34.27 -30.28
C ILE A 53 25.07 -34.36 -28.80
N ASN A 54 25.25 -33.26 -28.08
CA ASN A 54 24.89 -33.11 -26.67
C ASN A 54 24.18 -31.76 -26.41
N GLY A 55 23.53 -31.66 -25.25
CA GLY A 55 22.65 -30.53 -24.90
C GLY A 55 23.33 -29.18 -24.72
N ASN A 56 24.66 -29.10 -24.78
CA ASN A 56 25.41 -27.84 -24.66
C ASN A 56 26.01 -27.39 -26.01
N GLY A 57 25.72 -28.09 -27.11
CA GLY A 57 26.24 -27.75 -28.43
C GLY A 57 25.46 -26.67 -29.17
N VAL A 58 26.08 -26.11 -30.20
CA VAL A 58 25.51 -25.08 -31.07
C VAL A 58 25.37 -25.62 -32.48
N ILE A 59 24.24 -25.36 -33.13
CA ILE A 59 23.96 -25.75 -34.51
C ILE A 59 24.00 -24.50 -35.39
N LYS A 60 24.81 -24.53 -36.44
CA LYS A 60 24.85 -23.55 -37.53
C LYS A 60 23.99 -24.09 -38.67
N ALA A 61 22.93 -23.38 -39.04
CA ALA A 61 21.99 -23.80 -40.07
C ALA A 61 21.57 -22.63 -40.98
N PRO A 62 21.35 -22.86 -42.29
CA PRO A 62 20.86 -21.82 -43.18
C PRO A 62 19.40 -21.45 -42.87
N THR A 63 19.03 -20.23 -43.27
CA THR A 63 17.70 -19.61 -43.09
C THR A 63 17.39 -18.75 -44.32
N PRO A 64 16.14 -18.28 -44.54
CA PRO A 64 15.80 -17.46 -45.71
C PRO A 64 16.57 -16.14 -45.86
N TYR A 65 17.17 -15.64 -44.77
CA TYR A 65 17.89 -14.37 -44.72
C TYR A 65 19.40 -14.51 -44.42
N SER A 66 19.89 -15.68 -44.01
CA SER A 66 21.31 -15.91 -43.71
C SER A 66 21.75 -17.34 -44.00
N LYS A 67 22.94 -17.50 -44.58
CA LYS A 67 23.53 -18.79 -44.97
C LYS A 67 23.98 -19.65 -43.77
N GLY A 68 24.04 -19.08 -42.57
CA GLY A 68 24.38 -19.79 -41.34
C GLY A 68 24.00 -18.96 -40.12
N GLN A 69 22.86 -19.28 -39.52
CA GLN A 69 22.48 -18.81 -38.18
C GLN A 69 22.86 -19.83 -37.12
N LEU A 70 23.33 -19.33 -35.98
CA LEU A 70 23.70 -20.12 -34.80
C LEU A 70 22.51 -20.30 -33.86
N PHE A 71 22.27 -21.56 -33.47
CA PHE A 71 21.21 -21.97 -32.57
C PHE A 71 21.77 -22.86 -31.46
N VAL A 72 21.62 -22.46 -30.20
CA VAL A 72 22.05 -23.23 -29.02
C VAL A 72 21.00 -24.29 -28.71
N ILE A 73 21.43 -25.55 -28.58
CA ILE A 73 20.54 -26.67 -28.25
C ILE A 73 20.00 -26.48 -26.82
N TYR A 74 18.69 -26.74 -26.63
CA TYR A 74 18.06 -26.70 -25.31
C TYR A 74 17.21 -27.95 -25.00
N SER A 75 16.88 -28.76 -26.01
CA SER A 75 16.25 -30.08 -25.83
C SER A 75 16.81 -31.05 -26.87
N ILE A 76 17.11 -32.28 -26.42
CA ILE A 76 17.35 -33.43 -27.28
C ILE A 76 16.47 -34.56 -26.77
N ASP A 77 15.36 -34.78 -27.47
CA ASP A 77 14.41 -35.84 -27.16
C ASP A 77 14.98 -37.15 -27.75
N LYS A 78 15.35 -38.10 -26.88
CA LYS A 78 15.99 -39.38 -27.23
C LYS A 78 15.06 -40.57 -26.95
N ASN A 79 14.01 -40.72 -27.77
CA ASN A 79 13.10 -41.86 -27.64
C ASN A 79 13.73 -43.14 -28.23
N MET A 80 13.56 -44.27 -27.54
CA MET A 80 13.98 -45.59 -28.02
C MET A 80 13.23 -45.99 -29.30
N LEU A 81 11.94 -45.62 -29.41
CA LEU A 81 11.06 -45.90 -30.55
C LEU A 81 11.24 -44.92 -31.74
N THR A 82 12.12 -43.92 -31.66
CA THR A 82 12.34 -42.97 -32.78
C THR A 82 13.63 -43.29 -33.52
N THR A 83 13.58 -43.27 -34.86
CA THR A 83 14.70 -43.62 -35.77
C THR A 83 15.87 -42.60 -35.77
N GLY A 84 16.02 -41.80 -34.72
CA GLY A 84 16.99 -40.73 -34.60
C GLY A 84 16.76 -39.82 -33.39
N LEU A 85 17.66 -38.85 -33.22
CA LEU A 85 17.54 -37.77 -32.26
C LEU A 85 16.56 -36.71 -32.75
N LYS A 86 15.65 -36.25 -31.89
CA LYS A 86 14.91 -35.01 -32.13
C LYS A 86 15.53 -33.89 -31.31
N ILE A 87 16.02 -32.85 -31.98
CA ILE A 87 16.80 -31.75 -31.41
C ILE A 87 16.01 -30.45 -31.57
N LYS A 88 15.96 -29.64 -30.51
CA LYS A 88 15.44 -28.27 -30.52
C LYS A 88 16.52 -27.31 -30.09
N ALA A 89 16.75 -26.27 -30.89
CA ALA A 89 17.76 -25.26 -30.63
C ALA A 89 17.21 -23.85 -30.88
N ARG A 90 17.45 -22.92 -29.96
CA ARG A 90 17.04 -21.51 -30.05
C ARG A 90 18.17 -20.65 -30.55
N HIS A 91 17.87 -19.57 -31.26
CA HIS A 91 18.88 -18.64 -31.78
C HIS A 91 19.86 -18.20 -30.67
N ILE A 92 21.16 -18.10 -30.97
CA ILE A 92 22.22 -17.91 -29.97
C ILE A 92 22.04 -16.68 -29.06
N PHE A 93 21.30 -15.67 -29.54
CA PHE A 93 20.73 -14.58 -28.73
C PHE A 93 20.15 -15.02 -27.37
N PHE A 94 19.55 -16.21 -27.28
CA PHE A 94 18.96 -16.70 -26.04
C PHE A 94 19.99 -16.99 -24.91
N ASP A 95 21.30 -17.05 -25.19
CA ASP A 95 22.35 -17.07 -24.16
C ASP A 95 22.30 -15.85 -23.23
N LEU A 96 21.81 -14.71 -23.72
CA LEU A 96 21.62 -13.49 -22.92
C LEU A 96 20.60 -13.66 -21.78
N TYR A 97 19.81 -14.73 -21.77
CA TYR A 97 18.94 -15.10 -20.64
C TYR A 97 19.76 -15.44 -19.38
N TYR A 98 20.95 -16.02 -19.57
CA TYR A 98 21.87 -16.35 -18.47
C TYR A 98 22.86 -15.22 -18.15
N SER A 99 22.75 -14.08 -18.84
CA SER A 99 23.53 -12.87 -18.56
C SER A 99 22.66 -11.85 -17.82
N THR A 100 22.96 -11.63 -16.54
CA THR A 100 22.25 -10.65 -15.69
C THR A 100 22.86 -9.25 -15.76
N THR A 101 22.08 -8.26 -15.33
CA THR A 101 22.51 -6.88 -15.08
C THR A 101 22.31 -6.54 -13.60
N GLU A 102 23.34 -6.12 -12.88
CA GLU A 102 23.18 -5.70 -11.47
C GLU A 102 22.47 -4.35 -11.37
N ASP A 103 23.12 -3.28 -11.83
CA ASP A 103 22.56 -1.94 -11.98
C ASP A 103 23.25 -1.24 -13.17
N ILE A 104 22.67 -1.40 -14.36
CA ILE A 104 23.17 -0.80 -15.61
C ILE A 104 22.17 0.25 -16.08
N ARG A 105 22.64 1.47 -16.35
CA ARG A 105 21.78 2.62 -16.62
C ARG A 105 22.06 3.24 -17.98
N ALA A 106 21.08 3.21 -18.87
CA ALA A 106 21.09 3.97 -20.11
C ALA A 106 20.34 5.28 -19.87
N VAL A 107 21.06 6.39 -19.68
CA VAL A 107 20.49 7.69 -19.28
C VAL A 107 20.57 8.68 -20.42
N ASN A 108 19.44 9.34 -20.70
CA ASN A 108 19.27 10.42 -21.69
C ASN A 108 19.95 10.12 -23.04
N CYS A 109 19.65 8.95 -23.63
CA CYS A 109 20.33 8.49 -24.84
C CYS A 109 19.39 7.81 -25.86
N ASN A 110 19.89 7.61 -27.08
CA ASN A 110 19.17 6.88 -28.13
C ASN A 110 19.28 5.35 -27.95
N CYS A 111 18.47 4.60 -28.69
CA CYS A 111 18.41 3.15 -28.51
C CYS A 111 19.74 2.46 -28.89
N GLN A 112 20.50 2.98 -29.86
CA GLN A 112 21.86 2.49 -30.15
C GLN A 112 22.74 2.58 -28.90
N ARG A 113 22.84 3.77 -28.30
CA ARG A 113 23.65 4.00 -27.10
C ARG A 113 23.16 3.20 -25.90
N ALA A 114 21.85 2.96 -25.80
CA ALA A 114 21.27 2.08 -24.77
C ALA A 114 21.68 0.61 -24.98
N LEU A 115 21.77 0.14 -26.22
CA LEU A 115 22.22 -1.21 -26.56
C LEU A 115 23.75 -1.37 -26.40
N ASP A 116 24.55 -0.36 -26.76
CA ASP A 116 26.01 -0.35 -26.48
C ASP A 116 26.27 -0.59 -24.97
N ILE A 117 25.48 0.09 -24.12
CA ILE A 117 25.52 -0.03 -22.66
C ILE A 117 25.00 -1.41 -22.21
N LEU A 118 23.87 -1.87 -22.76
CA LEU A 118 23.22 -3.12 -22.36
C LEU A 118 23.96 -4.39 -22.82
N PHE A 119 24.79 -4.33 -23.86
CA PHE A 119 25.61 -5.46 -24.31
C PHE A 119 27.08 -5.40 -23.89
N ASN A 120 27.52 -4.33 -23.20
CA ASN A 120 28.86 -4.22 -22.66
C ASN A 120 29.24 -5.44 -21.79
N GLY A 121 30.40 -6.03 -22.07
CA GLY A 121 30.88 -7.28 -21.45
C GLY A 121 30.32 -8.57 -22.02
N THR A 122 29.57 -8.54 -23.13
CA THR A 122 29.05 -9.75 -23.81
C THR A 122 29.66 -9.94 -25.20
N LYS A 123 29.36 -11.06 -25.86
CA LYS A 123 29.70 -11.31 -27.27
C LYS A 123 28.77 -10.60 -28.27
N PHE A 124 27.69 -9.98 -27.80
CA PHE A 124 26.64 -9.42 -28.66
C PHE A 124 26.90 -7.95 -29.00
N THR A 125 26.51 -7.54 -30.21
CA THR A 125 26.53 -6.15 -30.66
C THR A 125 25.11 -5.73 -31.01
N GLY A 126 24.67 -4.59 -30.46
CA GLY A 126 23.35 -4.02 -30.75
C GLY A 126 23.40 -3.02 -31.89
N HIS A 127 22.33 -2.97 -32.68
CA HIS A 127 22.19 -2.07 -33.82
C HIS A 127 20.79 -1.44 -33.82
N SER A 128 20.70 -0.13 -34.00
CA SER A 128 19.42 0.59 -33.94
C SER A 128 19.42 1.86 -34.79
N ASN A 129 18.44 1.99 -35.68
CA ASN A 129 18.11 3.25 -36.35
C ASN A 129 17.23 4.20 -35.51
N ILE A 130 16.70 3.76 -34.36
CA ILE A 130 15.76 4.53 -33.52
C ILE A 130 16.46 5.76 -32.92
N LYS A 131 16.02 6.96 -33.33
CA LYS A 131 16.62 8.23 -32.88
C LYS A 131 16.04 8.79 -31.58
N LYS A 132 14.88 8.29 -31.14
CA LYS A 132 14.20 8.69 -29.90
C LYS A 132 15.16 8.67 -28.70
N ILE A 133 15.13 9.69 -27.87
CA ILE A 133 15.90 9.77 -26.62
C ILE A 133 15.04 9.27 -25.45
N ASN A 134 15.61 8.51 -24.51
CA ASN A 134 14.95 8.10 -23.27
C ASN A 134 15.98 7.75 -22.18
N THR A 135 15.48 7.41 -20.98
CA THR A 135 16.26 6.85 -19.86
C THR A 135 15.66 5.52 -19.43
N CYS A 136 16.50 4.53 -19.13
CA CYS A 136 16.09 3.20 -18.67
C CYS A 136 17.11 2.62 -17.66
N TYR A 137 16.61 1.95 -16.63
CA TYR A 137 17.42 1.34 -15.58
C TYR A 137 17.28 -0.19 -15.60
N PHE A 138 18.34 -0.89 -15.99
CA PHE A 138 18.40 -2.35 -16.06
C PHE A 138 18.99 -2.87 -14.75
N VAL A 139 18.09 -3.18 -13.80
CA VAL A 139 18.45 -3.54 -12.42
C VAL A 139 17.94 -4.96 -12.12
N LYS A 140 18.85 -5.85 -11.73
CA LYS A 140 18.62 -7.24 -11.29
C LYS A 140 17.67 -8.06 -12.18
N GLN A 141 17.82 -7.93 -13.50
CA GLN A 141 17.09 -8.68 -14.52
C GLN A 141 18.07 -9.29 -15.54
N ASN A 142 17.62 -10.24 -16.37
CA ASN A 142 18.45 -10.75 -17.46
C ASN A 142 18.45 -9.83 -18.68
N ARG A 143 19.44 -9.97 -19.58
CA ARG A 143 19.59 -9.05 -20.72
C ARG A 143 18.50 -9.20 -21.79
N ILE A 144 17.73 -10.30 -21.81
CA ILE A 144 16.54 -10.44 -22.67
C ILE A 144 15.34 -9.72 -22.04
N GLU A 145 15.16 -9.83 -20.73
CA GLU A 145 14.15 -9.04 -19.99
C GLU A 145 14.41 -7.54 -20.12
N ALA A 146 15.66 -7.12 -20.04
CA ALA A 146 16.07 -5.74 -20.30
C ALA A 146 15.74 -5.25 -21.73
N ILE A 147 15.63 -6.16 -22.70
CA ILE A 147 15.21 -5.82 -24.08
C ILE A 147 13.69 -5.77 -24.19
N ASN A 148 12.98 -6.87 -23.86
CA ASN A 148 11.53 -7.00 -24.07
C ASN A 148 10.83 -7.87 -23.02
N GLY A 149 11.16 -7.65 -21.75
CA GLY A 149 10.53 -8.31 -20.59
C GLY A 149 9.17 -7.72 -20.16
N SER A 150 8.67 -8.24 -19.05
CA SER A 150 7.35 -7.90 -18.48
C SER A 150 7.32 -6.60 -17.65
N ASN A 151 8.47 -6.07 -17.26
CA ASN A 151 8.60 -4.80 -16.53
C ASN A 151 8.27 -3.60 -17.44
N LYS A 152 7.02 -3.12 -17.40
CA LYS A 152 6.47 -2.16 -18.35
C LYS A 152 7.29 -0.87 -18.50
N ASP A 153 8.00 -0.45 -17.45
CA ASP A 153 8.66 0.86 -17.42
C ASP A 153 10.19 0.81 -17.60
N ASN A 154 10.83 -0.37 -17.69
CA ASN A 154 12.30 -0.49 -17.74
C ASN A 154 12.82 -1.58 -18.71
N THR A 155 12.40 -1.50 -19.98
CA THR A 155 12.97 -2.31 -21.08
C THR A 155 13.24 -1.45 -22.32
N ILE A 156 14.11 -1.92 -23.21
CA ILE A 156 14.42 -1.26 -24.48
C ILE A 156 13.15 -1.02 -25.30
N ILE A 157 12.36 -2.07 -25.54
CA ILE A 157 11.17 -2.01 -26.41
C ILE A 157 10.07 -1.11 -25.82
N ASN A 158 9.92 -1.04 -24.49
CA ASN A 158 8.93 -0.14 -23.88
C ASN A 158 9.38 1.34 -23.92
N ARG A 159 10.69 1.61 -23.77
CA ARG A 159 11.25 2.97 -23.71
C ARG A 159 11.48 3.59 -25.09
N TRP A 160 12.14 2.85 -25.98
CA TRP A 160 12.49 3.33 -27.32
C TRP A 160 11.53 2.86 -28.41
N GLY A 161 10.91 1.68 -28.25
CA GLY A 161 10.06 1.07 -29.27
C GLY A 161 10.83 0.10 -30.17
N GLY A 162 10.29 -0.15 -31.36
CA GLY A 162 10.94 -0.91 -32.43
C GLY A 162 10.58 -2.40 -32.53
N GLU A 163 11.24 -3.04 -33.48
CA GLU A 163 11.05 -4.43 -33.90
C GLU A 163 12.41 -5.15 -33.90
N ILE A 164 12.44 -6.34 -33.30
CA ILE A 164 13.65 -7.12 -33.05
C ILE A 164 13.92 -8.05 -34.25
N PHE A 165 15.12 -7.97 -34.80
CA PHE A 165 15.66 -8.88 -35.80
C PHE A 165 17.03 -9.40 -35.35
N LEU A 166 17.31 -10.68 -35.64
CA LEU A 166 18.41 -11.43 -35.05
C LEU A 166 19.30 -12.05 -36.13
N ASP A 167 20.60 -11.72 -36.10
CA ASP A 167 21.63 -12.33 -36.94
C ASP A 167 22.86 -12.67 -36.10
N ASN A 168 22.93 -13.92 -35.64
CA ASN A 168 24.01 -14.47 -34.83
C ASN A 168 24.26 -13.62 -33.56
N PHE A 169 25.38 -12.90 -33.51
CA PHE A 169 25.73 -12.00 -32.40
C PHE A 169 25.27 -10.55 -32.61
N ASN A 170 24.68 -10.22 -33.77
CA ASN A 170 24.12 -8.91 -34.06
C ASN A 170 22.62 -8.88 -33.74
N VAL A 171 22.23 -7.93 -32.88
CA VAL A 171 20.85 -7.74 -32.42
C VAL A 171 20.34 -6.40 -32.94
N TYR A 172 19.45 -6.45 -33.92
CA TYR A 172 18.86 -5.26 -34.53
C TYR A 172 17.55 -4.92 -33.84
N ILE A 173 17.41 -3.67 -33.38
CA ILE A 173 16.16 -3.12 -32.85
C ILE A 173 15.91 -1.79 -33.59
N ASN A 174 15.14 -1.88 -34.67
CA ASN A 174 14.86 -0.75 -35.56
C ASN A 174 13.40 -0.30 -35.42
N GLU A 175 13.08 0.94 -35.84
CA GLU A 175 11.70 1.47 -35.82
C GLU A 175 10.73 0.57 -36.62
N ARG A 176 11.23 -0.10 -37.65
CA ARG A 176 10.55 -1.12 -38.47
C ARG A 176 11.57 -2.08 -39.09
N ILE A 177 11.19 -3.34 -39.30
CA ILE A 177 11.95 -4.31 -40.11
C ILE A 177 11.14 -4.82 -41.32
N GLY A 178 11.84 -5.30 -42.35
CA GLY A 178 11.26 -5.76 -43.62
C GLY A 178 10.82 -4.64 -44.56
N GLU A 179 10.52 -5.00 -45.81
CA GLU A 179 10.28 -4.09 -46.93
C GLU A 179 8.90 -4.32 -47.57
N ASP A 180 8.37 -3.34 -48.34
CA ASP A 180 7.17 -3.58 -49.14
C ASP A 180 7.56 -4.18 -50.50
N LYS A 181 7.40 -5.49 -50.63
CA LYS A 181 7.73 -6.25 -51.85
C LYS A 181 6.57 -6.32 -52.83
N GLY A 182 5.46 -5.63 -52.58
CA GLY A 182 4.32 -5.53 -53.50
C GLY A 182 3.52 -6.83 -53.74
N LEU A 183 3.87 -7.93 -53.06
CA LEU A 183 3.25 -9.25 -53.26
C LEU A 183 1.75 -9.24 -52.95
N GLU A 184 0.93 -9.79 -53.85
CA GLU A 184 -0.53 -9.76 -53.76
C GLU A 184 -1.16 -11.07 -53.24
N ILE A 185 -2.22 -10.95 -52.45
CA ILE A 185 -3.05 -12.07 -51.94
C ILE A 185 -4.52 -11.74 -52.20
N LEU A 186 -5.26 -12.66 -52.82
CA LEU A 186 -6.69 -12.47 -53.14
C LEU A 186 -7.59 -12.95 -51.98
N TYR A 187 -8.42 -12.05 -51.42
CA TYR A 187 -9.34 -12.36 -50.33
C TYR A 187 -10.80 -12.44 -50.84
N GLY A 188 -11.36 -13.66 -50.82
CA GLY A 188 -12.79 -13.92 -51.05
C GLY A 188 -13.12 -15.27 -51.71
N THR A 189 -12.24 -15.81 -52.56
CA THR A 189 -12.61 -16.95 -53.44
C THR A 189 -12.28 -18.37 -52.96
N ASN A 190 -11.49 -18.55 -51.89
CA ASN A 190 -11.13 -19.88 -51.37
C ASN A 190 -10.74 -19.79 -49.87
N MET A 191 -11.72 -19.68 -48.97
CA MET A 191 -11.44 -19.48 -47.53
C MET A 191 -10.98 -20.73 -46.76
N LEU A 192 -11.13 -21.93 -47.32
CA LEU A 192 -10.89 -23.19 -46.58
C LEU A 192 -9.42 -23.53 -46.32
N ASP A 193 -8.51 -23.24 -47.26
CA ASP A 193 -7.06 -23.55 -47.12
C ASP A 193 -6.23 -22.39 -46.51
N LEU A 194 -6.75 -21.15 -46.54
CA LEU A 194 -5.97 -19.94 -46.27
C LEU A 194 -6.07 -19.41 -44.82
N GLY A 195 -6.99 -19.91 -44.00
CA GLY A 195 -7.07 -19.59 -42.57
C GLY A 195 -7.30 -18.11 -42.21
N LEU A 196 -7.64 -17.26 -43.19
CA LEU A 196 -7.74 -15.80 -43.03
C LEU A 196 -9.01 -15.40 -42.28
N LYS A 197 -8.86 -14.49 -41.31
CA LYS A 197 -9.93 -13.92 -40.49
C LYS A 197 -9.96 -12.41 -40.64
N GLU A 198 -11.13 -11.89 -40.92
CA GLU A 198 -11.41 -10.45 -40.96
C GLU A 198 -11.97 -9.98 -39.60
N ASN A 199 -11.48 -8.85 -39.09
CA ASN A 199 -12.06 -8.14 -37.96
C ASN A 199 -12.56 -6.75 -38.39
N ARG A 200 -13.89 -6.55 -38.31
CA ARG A 200 -14.58 -5.27 -38.58
C ARG A 200 -14.93 -4.46 -37.31
N LYS A 201 -14.57 -4.95 -36.12
CA LYS A 201 -15.00 -4.38 -34.82
C LYS A 201 -14.44 -2.97 -34.56
N ASP A 202 -13.21 -2.72 -34.98
CA ASP A 202 -12.43 -1.54 -34.61
C ASP A 202 -12.34 -0.50 -35.73
N ILE A 203 -13.11 -0.69 -36.82
CA ILE A 203 -13.21 0.26 -37.95
C ILE A 203 -13.78 1.59 -37.45
N VAL A 204 -13.18 2.70 -37.91
CA VAL A 204 -13.70 4.06 -37.73
C VAL A 204 -13.75 4.73 -39.10
N THR A 205 -14.96 5.01 -39.60
CA THR A 205 -15.18 5.79 -40.83
C THR A 205 -15.53 7.26 -40.56
N ARG A 206 -15.77 7.62 -39.29
CA ARG A 206 -16.02 8.99 -38.83
C ARG A 206 -15.28 9.27 -37.52
N ILE A 207 -14.23 10.08 -37.57
CA ILE A 207 -13.45 10.46 -36.38
C ILE A 207 -14.06 11.72 -35.77
N LYS A 208 -14.28 11.73 -34.45
CA LYS A 208 -14.67 12.90 -33.65
C LYS A 208 -13.45 13.34 -32.82
N PRO A 209 -12.57 14.20 -33.34
CA PRO A 209 -11.31 14.51 -32.69
C PRO A 209 -11.50 15.45 -31.49
N VAL A 210 -10.70 15.22 -30.45
CA VAL A 210 -10.67 16.00 -29.22
C VAL A 210 -9.21 16.29 -28.86
N ALA A 211 -8.81 17.56 -28.80
CA ALA A 211 -7.49 17.98 -28.33
C ALA A 211 -7.43 18.05 -26.79
N PHE A 212 -6.28 18.44 -26.26
CA PHE A 212 -6.11 18.72 -24.83
C PHE A 212 -7.21 19.66 -24.28
N ASN A 213 -7.54 19.48 -22.99
CA ASN A 213 -8.63 20.19 -22.30
C ASN A 213 -10.03 20.07 -22.94
N GLY A 214 -10.24 19.09 -23.83
CA GLY A 214 -11.55 18.81 -24.43
C GLY A 214 -11.92 19.67 -25.64
N ILE A 215 -10.98 20.44 -26.20
CA ILE A 215 -11.19 21.28 -27.39
C ILE A 215 -11.59 20.40 -28.60
N ARG A 216 -12.62 20.80 -29.36
CA ARG A 216 -13.14 20.08 -30.53
C ARG A 216 -13.11 20.94 -31.79
N LEU A 217 -13.06 20.29 -32.95
CA LEU A 217 -13.26 20.96 -34.25
C LEU A 217 -14.65 21.60 -34.35
N PRO A 218 -14.80 22.76 -35.02
CA PRO A 218 -16.10 23.38 -35.29
C PRO A 218 -17.07 22.46 -36.05
N GLU A 219 -16.56 21.68 -37.01
CA GLU A 219 -17.31 20.67 -37.77
C GLU A 219 -17.62 19.38 -36.99
N LEU A 220 -17.11 19.25 -35.74
CA LEU A 220 -17.27 18.13 -34.81
C LEU A 220 -16.71 16.76 -35.26
N PHE A 221 -16.57 16.49 -36.56
CA PHE A 221 -16.08 15.22 -37.09
C PHE A 221 -15.41 15.35 -38.47
N ILE A 222 -14.53 14.39 -38.80
CA ILE A 222 -13.95 14.18 -40.12
C ILE A 222 -14.34 12.78 -40.61
N ASP A 223 -14.77 12.67 -41.87
CA ASP A 223 -15.20 11.41 -42.50
C ASP A 223 -14.12 10.81 -43.41
N SER A 224 -14.07 9.48 -43.44
CA SER A 224 -13.25 8.69 -44.36
C SER A 224 -13.79 8.75 -45.79
N PRO A 225 -12.93 8.81 -46.83
CA PRO A 225 -13.34 8.61 -48.23
C PRO A 225 -14.01 7.24 -48.50
N LEU A 226 -13.81 6.25 -47.64
CA LEU A 226 -14.40 4.91 -47.74
C LEU A 226 -15.75 4.79 -47.02
N ILE A 227 -16.26 5.85 -46.38
CA ILE A 227 -17.51 5.82 -45.59
C ILE A 227 -18.72 5.25 -46.36
N SER A 228 -18.80 5.49 -47.67
CA SER A 228 -19.87 5.00 -48.55
C SER A 228 -19.73 3.53 -48.96
N LYS A 229 -18.57 2.89 -48.72
CA LYS A 229 -18.37 1.45 -48.94
C LYS A 229 -18.93 0.57 -47.80
N TYR A 230 -19.46 1.18 -46.74
CA TYR A 230 -19.99 0.48 -45.56
C TYR A 230 -21.50 0.69 -45.38
N ARG A 231 -22.17 -0.33 -44.83
CA ARG A 231 -23.63 -0.31 -44.57
C ARG A 231 -24.05 0.72 -43.50
N ILE A 232 -23.15 1.05 -42.58
CA ILE A 232 -23.39 2.00 -41.47
C ILE A 232 -22.15 2.88 -41.29
N VAL A 233 -22.35 4.08 -40.73
CA VAL A 233 -21.24 4.94 -40.31
C VAL A 233 -20.69 4.44 -38.98
N TYR A 234 -19.39 4.10 -38.95
CA TYR A 234 -18.66 3.74 -37.75
C TYR A 234 -18.01 4.99 -37.16
N GLU A 235 -18.66 5.62 -36.18
CA GLU A 235 -18.16 6.85 -35.55
C GLU A 235 -17.48 6.60 -34.19
N LYS A 236 -16.39 7.34 -33.92
CA LYS A 236 -15.62 7.20 -32.67
C LYS A 236 -14.95 8.52 -32.26
N TYR A 237 -14.94 8.80 -30.97
CA TYR A 237 -14.09 9.87 -30.41
C TYR A 237 -12.62 9.43 -30.34
N ILE A 238 -11.70 10.32 -30.72
CA ILE A 238 -10.25 10.10 -30.64
C ILE A 238 -9.61 11.32 -29.99
N GLU A 239 -8.76 11.06 -28.98
CA GLU A 239 -8.12 12.09 -28.16
C GLU A 239 -6.67 12.32 -28.59
N PHE A 240 -6.29 13.58 -28.75
CA PHE A 240 -4.96 14.06 -29.15
C PHE A 240 -4.41 14.98 -28.05
N SER A 241 -4.11 14.38 -26.89
CA SER A 241 -3.65 15.10 -25.69
C SER A 241 -2.31 15.80 -25.83
N ASN A 242 -1.51 15.43 -26.84
CA ASN A 242 -0.24 16.07 -27.22
C ASN A 242 -0.43 17.37 -28.01
N LEU A 243 -1.64 17.70 -28.47
CA LEU A 243 -1.95 18.94 -29.17
C LEU A 243 -2.62 19.92 -28.18
N LYS A 244 -1.88 20.95 -27.75
CA LYS A 244 -2.26 21.89 -26.69
C LYS A 244 -2.49 23.30 -27.25
N PHE A 245 -3.47 24.04 -26.75
CA PHE A 245 -3.66 25.46 -27.08
C PHE A 245 -3.10 26.35 -25.98
N LYS A 246 -2.29 27.35 -26.32
CA LYS A 246 -1.56 28.18 -25.34
C LYS A 246 -2.46 28.88 -24.33
N GLY A 247 -3.64 29.36 -24.76
CA GLY A 247 -4.58 30.06 -23.87
C GLY A 247 -5.29 29.20 -22.82
N ASP A 248 -5.12 27.87 -22.87
CA ASP A 248 -5.65 26.94 -21.86
C ASP A 248 -4.59 26.54 -20.80
N LEU A 249 -3.32 26.97 -20.96
CA LEU A 249 -2.20 26.61 -20.06
C LEU A 249 -1.97 27.67 -18.98
N GLN A 250 -2.46 27.42 -17.76
CA GLN A 250 -2.22 28.30 -16.61
C GLN A 250 -0.93 27.95 -15.86
N ASN A 251 0.16 28.63 -16.23
CA ASN A 251 1.49 28.56 -15.57
C ASN A 251 2.28 27.25 -15.73
N GLU A 252 2.25 26.63 -16.90
CA GLU A 252 3.30 25.67 -17.31
C GLU A 252 4.38 26.40 -18.13
N SER A 253 5.65 26.00 -17.97
CA SER A 253 6.80 26.57 -18.69
C SER A 253 6.83 26.12 -20.15
N GLU A 254 7.41 26.93 -21.04
CA GLU A 254 7.44 26.65 -22.49
C GLU A 254 8.30 25.43 -22.88
N ASP A 255 9.16 24.92 -21.97
CA ASP A 255 9.85 23.63 -22.11
C ASP A 255 8.96 22.45 -21.65
N THR A 256 8.28 21.78 -22.58
CA THR A 256 7.55 20.53 -22.32
C THR A 256 8.39 19.29 -22.66
N GLU A 257 8.95 18.62 -21.65
CA GLU A 257 9.69 17.35 -21.81
C GLU A 257 8.82 16.18 -22.37
N ASP A 258 7.50 16.34 -22.45
CA ASP A 258 6.55 15.32 -22.92
C ASP A 258 6.42 15.22 -24.46
N GLY A 259 6.99 16.16 -25.21
CA GLY A 259 6.90 16.19 -26.69
C GLY A 259 5.57 16.73 -27.25
N SER A 260 4.79 17.46 -26.45
CA SER A 260 3.58 18.15 -26.91
C SER A 260 3.89 19.27 -27.91
N ILE A 261 2.90 19.59 -28.73
CA ILE A 261 2.92 20.75 -29.63
C ILE A 261 1.92 21.78 -29.10
N ILE A 262 2.42 22.96 -28.73
CA ILE A 262 1.63 24.09 -28.26
C ILE A 262 1.34 25.01 -29.47
N PHE A 263 0.07 25.32 -29.69
CA PHE A 263 -0.38 26.23 -30.74
C PHE A 263 -0.79 27.58 -30.16
N GLU A 264 -0.31 28.67 -30.77
CA GLU A 264 -0.64 30.05 -30.43
C GLU A 264 -2.11 30.38 -30.77
N THR A 265 -2.64 29.80 -31.86
CA THR A 265 -4.05 29.98 -32.27
C THR A 265 -4.85 28.67 -32.21
N LYS A 266 -6.18 28.79 -32.06
CA LYS A 266 -7.09 27.63 -32.16
C LYS A 266 -7.20 27.10 -33.60
N GLU A 267 -6.94 27.93 -34.60
CA GLU A 267 -7.05 27.56 -36.02
C GLU A 267 -5.89 26.64 -36.46
N GLU A 268 -4.67 26.92 -36.00
CA GLU A 268 -3.53 26.01 -36.20
C GLU A 268 -3.76 24.66 -35.52
N LEU A 269 -4.28 24.66 -34.29
CA LEU A 269 -4.69 23.43 -33.58
C LEU A 269 -5.77 22.65 -34.35
N TYR A 270 -6.77 23.33 -34.91
CA TYR A 270 -7.79 22.67 -35.74
C TYR A 270 -7.19 22.06 -37.02
N ASN A 271 -6.23 22.74 -37.66
CA ASN A 271 -5.55 22.19 -38.82
C ASN A 271 -4.64 20.99 -38.47
N ALA A 272 -3.97 21.02 -37.31
CA ALA A 272 -3.24 19.86 -36.79
C ALA A 272 -4.17 18.66 -36.53
N LEU A 273 -5.32 18.87 -35.87
CA LEU A 273 -6.32 17.81 -35.65
C LEU A 273 -6.84 17.20 -36.96
N ARG A 274 -7.03 18.01 -38.01
CA ARG A 274 -7.45 17.55 -39.35
C ARG A 274 -6.39 16.66 -40.00
N GLU A 275 -5.13 17.08 -40.00
CA GLU A 275 -4.03 16.29 -40.56
C GLU A 275 -3.77 15.00 -39.75
N GLU A 276 -3.90 15.01 -38.42
CA GLU A 276 -3.84 13.76 -37.64
C GLU A 276 -5.02 12.81 -37.92
N CYS A 277 -6.24 13.32 -38.09
CA CYS A 277 -7.38 12.48 -38.53
C CYS A 277 -7.13 11.85 -39.91
N LYS A 278 -6.60 12.63 -40.85
CA LYS A 278 -6.22 12.19 -42.19
C LYS A 278 -5.13 11.12 -42.14
N LYS A 279 -4.07 11.30 -41.34
CA LYS A 279 -3.05 10.27 -41.09
C LYS A 279 -3.65 8.97 -40.54
N LEU A 280 -4.66 9.03 -39.68
CA LEU A 280 -5.32 7.81 -39.16
C LEU A 280 -6.08 7.06 -40.28
N PHE A 281 -6.71 7.76 -41.22
CA PHE A 281 -7.32 7.14 -42.41
C PHE A 281 -6.27 6.62 -43.41
N GLU A 282 -5.16 7.34 -43.63
CA GLU A 282 -4.03 6.86 -44.45
C GLU A 282 -3.38 5.60 -43.84
N ASN A 283 -3.34 5.50 -42.51
CA ASN A 283 -2.95 4.30 -41.76
C ASN A 283 -4.05 3.21 -41.70
N GLY A 284 -5.20 3.42 -42.34
CA GLY A 284 -6.24 2.40 -42.53
C GLY A 284 -7.16 2.14 -41.33
N ILE A 285 -7.40 3.12 -40.44
CA ILE A 285 -8.40 2.97 -39.36
C ILE A 285 -9.83 2.74 -39.88
N ASP A 286 -10.07 3.12 -41.15
CA ASP A 286 -11.31 2.94 -41.91
C ASP A 286 -11.34 1.65 -42.74
N LYS A 287 -10.35 0.77 -42.60
CA LYS A 287 -10.26 -0.53 -43.28
C LYS A 287 -10.40 -1.68 -42.28
N PRO A 288 -10.94 -2.84 -42.69
CA PRO A 288 -10.99 -4.00 -41.83
C PRO A 288 -9.60 -4.59 -41.61
N LYS A 289 -9.37 -5.16 -40.42
CA LYS A 289 -8.11 -5.83 -40.08
C LYS A 289 -8.15 -7.28 -40.54
N ILE A 290 -7.23 -7.67 -41.42
CA ILE A 290 -7.03 -9.05 -41.84
C ILE A 290 -5.88 -9.67 -41.05
N THR A 291 -6.13 -10.86 -40.50
CA THR A 291 -5.13 -11.68 -39.78
C THR A 291 -5.27 -13.14 -40.21
N GLY A 292 -4.18 -13.89 -40.31
CA GLY A 292 -4.29 -15.30 -40.73
C GLY A 292 -2.97 -16.04 -40.92
N ASN A 293 -3.08 -17.29 -41.37
CA ASN A 293 -2.02 -18.28 -41.40
C ASN A 293 -2.11 -19.07 -42.70
N VAL A 294 -1.12 -18.89 -43.57
CA VAL A 294 -1.13 -19.28 -44.99
C VAL A 294 -0.17 -20.45 -45.20
N LYS A 295 -0.72 -21.66 -45.33
CA LYS A 295 0.04 -22.90 -45.58
C LYS A 295 0.53 -22.97 -47.02
N VAL A 296 1.63 -22.28 -47.31
CA VAL A 296 2.27 -22.20 -48.64
C VAL A 296 2.46 -23.57 -49.28
N ALA A 297 2.81 -24.60 -48.51
CA ALA A 297 3.02 -25.96 -48.99
C ALA A 297 1.78 -26.62 -49.64
N ALA A 298 0.56 -26.24 -49.26
CA ALA A 298 -0.66 -26.78 -49.86
C ALA A 298 -0.99 -26.08 -51.19
N LEU A 299 -0.80 -24.76 -51.23
CA LEU A 299 -1.15 -23.89 -52.37
C LEU A 299 -0.31 -24.18 -53.62
N SER A 300 0.94 -24.63 -53.45
CA SER A 300 1.88 -24.89 -54.54
C SER A 300 1.41 -25.94 -55.56
N ASN A 301 0.44 -26.78 -55.20
CA ASN A 301 -0.15 -27.80 -56.07
C ASN A 301 -1.42 -27.33 -56.82
N THR A 302 -1.83 -26.06 -56.67
CA THR A 302 -3.07 -25.53 -57.26
C THR A 302 -2.79 -24.67 -58.49
N GLU A 303 -3.51 -24.90 -59.59
CA GLU A 303 -3.20 -24.25 -60.88
C GLU A 303 -3.35 -22.71 -60.86
N LYS A 304 -4.23 -22.17 -60.01
CA LYS A 304 -4.43 -20.72 -59.87
C LYS A 304 -3.23 -19.98 -59.27
N TYR A 305 -2.29 -20.69 -58.64
CA TYR A 305 -1.10 -20.09 -58.01
C TYR A 305 0.20 -20.27 -58.83
N LYS A 306 0.11 -20.65 -60.11
CA LYS A 306 1.28 -20.75 -61.02
C LYS A 306 2.09 -19.44 -61.16
N PHE A 307 1.46 -18.28 -60.94
CA PHE A 307 2.10 -16.96 -60.93
C PHE A 307 2.90 -16.66 -59.65
N VAL A 308 2.73 -17.49 -58.62
CA VAL A 308 3.32 -17.37 -57.27
C VAL A 308 4.41 -18.44 -57.09
N LYS A 309 4.91 -18.99 -58.20
CA LYS A 309 5.95 -20.03 -58.25
C LYS A 309 7.31 -19.49 -57.79
N ASP A 310 7.59 -18.23 -58.15
CA ASP A 310 8.79 -17.50 -57.72
C ASP A 310 8.43 -16.62 -56.51
N LEU A 311 8.06 -17.27 -55.41
CA LEU A 311 7.85 -16.62 -54.11
C LEU A 311 9.17 -16.06 -53.57
N VAL A 312 9.49 -14.85 -54.00
CA VAL A 312 10.60 -14.03 -53.50
C VAL A 312 10.61 -14.08 -51.97
N ASN A 313 11.74 -14.48 -51.38
CA ASN A 313 11.91 -14.72 -49.95
C ASN A 313 11.16 -13.68 -49.08
N ILE A 314 10.04 -14.10 -48.49
CA ILE A 314 9.24 -13.29 -47.58
C ILE A 314 9.93 -13.30 -46.22
N ASN A 315 10.66 -12.23 -45.95
CA ASN A 315 11.37 -12.03 -44.71
C ASN A 315 10.41 -11.53 -43.62
N LEU A 316 10.91 -11.52 -42.39
CA LEU A 316 10.15 -11.06 -41.23
C LEU A 316 9.91 -9.54 -41.32
N GLY A 317 8.66 -9.12 -41.13
CA GLY A 317 8.24 -7.73 -41.21
C GLY A 317 7.90 -7.22 -42.62
N ASP A 318 8.19 -8.01 -43.67
CA ASP A 318 7.85 -7.65 -45.06
C ASP A 318 6.35 -7.37 -45.23
N THR A 319 6.02 -6.48 -46.16
CA THR A 319 4.65 -6.02 -46.41
C THR A 319 4.08 -6.61 -47.70
N LEU A 320 2.81 -7.00 -47.62
CA LEU A 320 2.03 -7.74 -48.61
C LEU A 320 0.70 -6.98 -48.82
N THR A 321 0.04 -7.20 -49.95
CA THR A 321 -1.20 -6.51 -50.32
C THR A 321 -2.36 -7.50 -50.45
N ALA A 322 -3.31 -7.47 -49.52
CA ALA A 322 -4.51 -8.29 -49.56
C ALA A 322 -5.64 -7.53 -50.28
N LYS A 323 -6.15 -8.09 -51.38
CA LYS A 323 -7.25 -7.51 -52.17
C LYS A 323 -8.60 -8.03 -51.66
N HIS A 324 -9.39 -7.17 -51.03
CA HIS A 324 -10.68 -7.53 -50.46
C HIS A 324 -11.79 -7.38 -51.50
N LEU A 325 -12.31 -8.50 -52.03
CA LEU A 325 -13.25 -8.48 -53.15
C LEU A 325 -14.60 -7.83 -52.80
N ASP A 326 -15.20 -8.16 -51.65
CA ASP A 326 -16.55 -7.64 -51.30
C ASP A 326 -16.61 -6.13 -51.02
N LEU A 327 -15.46 -5.50 -50.74
CA LEU A 327 -15.32 -4.06 -50.51
C LEU A 327 -14.60 -3.34 -51.65
N ASP A 328 -13.97 -4.06 -52.58
CA ASP A 328 -13.14 -3.49 -53.65
C ASP A 328 -12.06 -2.55 -53.07
N ILE A 329 -11.25 -3.05 -52.13
CA ILE A 329 -10.15 -2.29 -51.50
C ILE A 329 -8.88 -3.12 -51.33
N ASP A 330 -7.74 -2.46 -51.47
CA ASP A 330 -6.42 -2.99 -51.12
C ASP A 330 -6.09 -2.69 -49.66
N ILE A 331 -5.71 -3.75 -48.93
CA ILE A 331 -5.36 -3.74 -47.51
C ILE A 331 -3.90 -4.21 -47.38
N LYS A 332 -3.03 -3.36 -46.83
CA LYS A 332 -1.65 -3.72 -46.54
C LYS A 332 -1.59 -4.57 -45.27
N VAL A 333 -0.91 -5.71 -45.33
CA VAL A 333 -0.70 -6.65 -44.21
C VAL A 333 0.79 -7.01 -44.13
N ARG A 334 1.29 -7.41 -42.96
CA ARG A 334 2.71 -7.74 -42.77
C ARG A 334 2.93 -9.20 -42.45
N CYS A 335 4.07 -9.74 -42.91
CA CYS A 335 4.60 -11.03 -42.47
C CYS A 335 5.07 -10.90 -41.01
N VAL A 336 4.37 -11.55 -40.09
CA VAL A 336 4.67 -11.51 -38.65
C VAL A 336 5.31 -12.79 -38.13
N GLY A 337 5.44 -13.83 -38.97
CA GLY A 337 6.19 -15.05 -38.69
C GLY A 337 6.03 -16.10 -39.79
N TYR A 338 6.92 -17.09 -39.85
CA TYR A 338 6.87 -18.17 -40.84
C TYR A 338 7.62 -19.42 -40.39
N LYS A 339 7.27 -20.54 -41.02
CA LYS A 339 7.98 -21.82 -40.92
C LYS A 339 8.58 -22.21 -42.26
N TRP A 340 9.86 -22.58 -42.25
CA TRP A 340 10.63 -22.87 -43.44
C TRP A 340 11.35 -24.22 -43.31
N ASP A 341 11.17 -25.09 -44.29
CA ASP A 341 11.84 -26.39 -44.40
C ASP A 341 13.27 -26.15 -44.93
N ILE A 342 14.25 -26.34 -44.05
CA ILE A 342 15.68 -26.07 -44.31
C ILE A 342 16.24 -27.04 -45.36
N LEU A 343 15.65 -28.23 -45.50
CA LEU A 343 16.12 -29.27 -46.44
C LEU A 343 15.47 -29.17 -47.82
N LYS A 344 14.29 -28.55 -47.91
CA LYS A 344 13.56 -28.32 -49.16
C LYS A 344 13.62 -26.88 -49.66
N GLU A 345 14.26 -25.99 -48.89
CA GLU A 345 14.38 -24.55 -49.09
C GLU A 345 13.03 -23.84 -49.30
N LYS A 346 11.98 -24.30 -48.62
CA LYS A 346 10.58 -23.90 -48.88
C LYS A 346 9.80 -23.51 -47.63
N TYR A 347 9.00 -22.45 -47.76
CA TYR A 347 8.01 -22.08 -46.75
C TYR A 347 6.96 -23.19 -46.62
N ILE A 348 6.77 -23.66 -45.39
CA ILE A 348 5.70 -24.55 -44.98
C ILE A 348 4.43 -23.72 -44.74
N ASP A 349 4.61 -22.59 -44.05
CA ASP A 349 3.56 -21.78 -43.46
C ASP A 349 4.03 -20.33 -43.26
N VAL A 350 3.17 -19.34 -43.49
CA VAL A 350 3.45 -17.90 -43.34
C VAL A 350 2.27 -17.23 -42.63
N THR A 351 2.55 -16.55 -41.52
CA THR A 351 1.55 -15.86 -40.69
C THR A 351 1.56 -14.37 -40.98
N ILE A 352 0.37 -13.81 -41.22
CA ILE A 352 0.18 -12.42 -41.67
C ILE A 352 -0.82 -11.67 -40.77
N GLY A 353 -0.55 -10.39 -40.50
CA GLY A 353 -1.46 -9.54 -39.72
C GLY A 353 -0.76 -8.44 -38.91
N ASP A 354 -1.38 -8.07 -37.78
CA ASP A 354 -0.84 -7.12 -36.80
C ASP A 354 0.33 -7.72 -35.99
N VAL A 355 1.28 -6.87 -35.60
CA VAL A 355 2.48 -7.26 -34.84
C VAL A 355 2.15 -7.52 -33.37
N VAL A 356 2.23 -8.78 -32.93
CA VAL A 356 2.10 -9.15 -31.51
C VAL A 356 3.40 -8.82 -30.78
N LYS A 357 3.45 -7.67 -30.11
CA LYS A 357 4.68 -7.13 -29.48
C LYS A 357 5.29 -7.99 -28.36
N ASN A 358 4.56 -8.98 -27.84
CA ASN A 358 4.75 -9.57 -26.52
C ASN A 358 5.18 -11.06 -26.52
N TYR A 359 6.03 -11.53 -27.44
CA TYR A 359 6.49 -12.93 -27.36
C TYR A 359 7.73 -13.16 -26.47
N PHE A 360 8.64 -12.20 -26.30
CA PHE A 360 9.68 -12.37 -25.26
C PHE A 360 9.06 -12.42 -23.86
N GLN A 361 7.98 -11.66 -23.65
CA GLN A 361 6.99 -11.94 -22.60
C GLN A 361 6.56 -13.41 -22.64
N ASN A 362 6.06 -13.97 -23.74
CA ASN A 362 5.67 -15.40 -23.82
C ASN A 362 6.72 -16.44 -23.36
N GLN A 363 8.02 -16.11 -23.23
CA GLN A 363 9.05 -17.01 -22.68
C GLN A 363 9.32 -16.79 -21.18
N SER A 364 9.32 -15.55 -20.67
CA SER A 364 9.15 -15.30 -19.22
C SER A 364 7.77 -15.79 -18.74
N ASP A 365 6.81 -15.81 -19.66
CA ASP A 365 5.48 -16.38 -19.52
C ASP A 365 5.48 -17.88 -19.84
N THR A 366 6.61 -18.58 -19.76
CA THR A 366 6.53 -19.98 -19.32
C THR A 366 5.91 -19.98 -17.90
N THR A 367 6.31 -19.02 -17.07
CA THR A 367 5.76 -18.76 -15.73
C THR A 367 4.36 -18.14 -15.78
N GLN A 368 4.11 -17.08 -16.56
CA GLN A 368 2.75 -16.53 -16.70
C GLN A 368 1.78 -17.35 -17.56
N LYS A 369 2.21 -18.20 -18.51
CA LYS A 369 1.28 -19.16 -19.15
C LYS A 369 0.86 -20.22 -18.16
N VAL A 370 1.77 -20.70 -17.31
CA VAL A 370 1.41 -21.44 -16.10
C VAL A 370 0.38 -20.61 -15.30
N ASN A 371 0.64 -19.36 -14.95
CA ASN A 371 -0.35 -18.49 -14.28
C ASN A 371 -1.63 -18.18 -15.10
N SER A 372 -1.70 -18.54 -16.39
CA SER A 372 -2.86 -18.34 -17.27
C SER A 372 -3.73 -19.59 -17.40
N ILE A 373 -3.14 -20.79 -17.27
CA ILE A 373 -3.92 -22.02 -17.03
C ILE A 373 -4.38 -22.04 -15.58
N LEU A 374 -3.58 -21.50 -14.65
CA LEU A 374 -3.98 -21.27 -13.28
C LEU A 374 -4.94 -20.05 -13.16
N ASN A 375 -5.56 -19.91 -11.99
CA ASN A 375 -6.10 -18.64 -11.48
C ASN A 375 -5.08 -17.99 -10.53
N GLU A 376 -5.36 -16.79 -10.01
CA GLU A 376 -4.46 -16.02 -9.12
C GLU A 376 -4.02 -16.77 -7.83
N ASN A 377 -4.72 -17.84 -7.48
CA ASN A 377 -4.45 -18.73 -6.34
C ASN A 377 -3.96 -20.15 -6.76
N GLY A 378 -3.49 -20.33 -7.99
CA GLY A 378 -2.63 -21.46 -8.36
C GLY A 378 -3.31 -22.80 -8.71
N THR A 379 -4.49 -22.81 -9.34
CA THR A 379 -5.17 -24.07 -9.78
C THR A 379 -5.75 -24.04 -11.21
N VAL A 380 -5.69 -25.18 -11.93
CA VAL A 380 -5.80 -25.27 -13.41
C VAL A 380 -7.23 -25.28 -13.96
N LYS A 381 -7.51 -24.42 -14.95
CA LYS A 381 -8.78 -24.30 -15.70
C LYS A 381 -9.17 -25.59 -16.43
N SER A 382 -10.39 -26.07 -16.23
CA SER A 382 -10.71 -27.51 -16.39
C SER A 382 -11.60 -27.90 -17.57
N SER A 383 -12.16 -26.98 -18.35
CA SER A 383 -13.21 -27.26 -19.37
C SER A 383 -12.69 -27.90 -20.68
N GLU A 384 -11.57 -27.42 -21.22
CA GLU A 384 -11.15 -27.73 -22.61
C GLU A 384 -10.80 -29.20 -22.90
N LEU A 385 -10.65 -30.05 -21.87
CA LEU A 385 -10.22 -31.44 -22.05
C LEU A 385 -11.35 -32.48 -21.94
N GLU A 386 -12.58 -32.05 -21.65
CA GLU A 386 -13.74 -32.95 -21.53
C GLU A 386 -14.34 -33.31 -22.90
N GLY A 387 -14.37 -32.36 -23.84
CA GLY A 387 -14.84 -32.59 -25.20
C GLY A 387 -13.97 -33.57 -26.01
N ALA A 388 -12.64 -33.53 -25.81
CA ALA A 388 -11.70 -34.41 -26.48
C ALA A 388 -11.89 -35.89 -26.10
N ILE A 389 -12.18 -36.17 -24.83
CA ILE A 389 -12.30 -37.54 -24.30
C ILE A 389 -13.54 -38.28 -24.84
N ASN A 390 -14.64 -37.57 -25.07
CA ASN A 390 -15.89 -38.18 -25.54
C ASN A 390 -15.87 -38.53 -27.05
N ALA A 391 -15.20 -37.72 -27.88
CA ALA A 391 -15.08 -38.00 -29.31
C ALA A 391 -14.32 -39.32 -29.60
N LEU A 392 -13.29 -39.62 -28.79
CA LEU A 392 -12.39 -40.75 -28.99
C LEU A 392 -13.01 -42.13 -28.69
N LYS A 393 -14.15 -42.20 -27.99
CA LYS A 393 -14.76 -43.49 -27.57
C LYS A 393 -15.86 -44.01 -28.50
N ALA A 394 -16.43 -43.17 -29.37
CA ALA A 394 -17.60 -43.54 -30.17
C ALA A 394 -17.38 -44.67 -31.19
N PRO A 395 -16.28 -44.75 -31.96
CA PRO A 395 -16.12 -45.77 -33.01
C PRO A 395 -16.03 -47.21 -32.47
N LEU A 396 -15.46 -47.39 -31.28
CA LEU A 396 -15.11 -48.69 -30.71
C LEU A 396 -16.34 -49.55 -30.33
N LEU A 397 -17.49 -48.92 -30.08
CA LEU A 397 -18.73 -49.62 -29.73
C LEU A 397 -19.47 -50.18 -30.95
N ALA A 398 -19.15 -49.73 -32.18
CA ALA A 398 -19.86 -50.14 -33.40
C ALA A 398 -19.56 -51.58 -33.84
N GLN A 399 -18.36 -52.11 -33.50
CA GLN A 399 -17.92 -53.47 -33.88
C GLN A 399 -18.81 -54.59 -33.33
N LYS A 400 -19.62 -54.32 -32.29
CA LYS A 400 -20.54 -55.28 -31.66
C LYS A 400 -21.63 -55.83 -32.59
N SER A 401 -21.90 -55.18 -33.73
CA SER A 401 -23.14 -55.37 -34.51
C SER A 401 -23.09 -56.36 -35.69
N ARG A 402 -21.92 -56.83 -36.12
CA ARG A 402 -21.79 -57.70 -37.32
C ARG A 402 -20.78 -58.84 -37.16
N ALA A 403 -21.05 -59.77 -36.27
CA ALA A 403 -20.27 -61.01 -36.13
C ALA A 403 -21.06 -62.24 -36.60
N LYS A 404 -20.48 -63.05 -37.50
CA LYS A 404 -20.86 -64.46 -37.71
C LYS A 404 -19.66 -65.29 -38.16
N LYS A 405 -19.13 -66.09 -37.22
CA LYS A 405 -18.18 -67.21 -37.41
C LYS A 405 -17.01 -66.99 -38.38
N SER A 406 -16.00 -66.27 -37.91
CA SER A 406 -14.80 -66.97 -37.45
C SER A 406 -14.81 -66.96 -35.91
N ASP A 407 -14.24 -67.97 -35.25
CA ASP A 407 -14.64 -68.33 -33.88
C ASP A 407 -13.99 -67.52 -32.73
N VAL A 408 -13.25 -66.44 -33.02
CA VAL A 408 -12.91 -65.41 -32.02
C VAL A 408 -13.08 -64.00 -32.59
N VAL A 409 -13.82 -63.14 -31.89
CA VAL A 409 -13.75 -61.68 -32.10
C VAL A 409 -12.63 -61.14 -31.22
N ALA A 410 -11.42 -61.36 -31.67
CA ALA A 410 -10.20 -60.72 -31.23
C ALA A 410 -9.42 -60.37 -32.51
N TRP A 411 -9.28 -59.09 -32.82
CA TRP A 411 -8.29 -58.65 -33.79
C TRP A 411 -7.04 -58.26 -33.02
N ILE A 412 -5.93 -58.90 -33.39
CA ILE A 412 -4.59 -58.50 -32.98
C ILE A 412 -3.99 -57.78 -34.17
N GLN A 413 -3.54 -56.56 -33.96
CA GLN A 413 -2.63 -55.88 -34.87
C GLN A 413 -1.31 -55.72 -34.11
N GLU A 414 -0.43 -56.70 -34.34
CA GLU A 414 0.89 -56.78 -33.73
C GLU A 414 1.98 -56.70 -34.80
N VAL A 415 3.07 -56.05 -34.44
CA VAL A 415 4.30 -55.99 -35.23
C VAL A 415 5.37 -56.66 -34.39
N LEU A 416 5.76 -57.89 -34.73
CA LEU A 416 6.48 -58.81 -33.84
C LEU A 416 8.01 -58.69 -33.87
N ASP A 417 8.59 -57.87 -34.74
CA ASP A 417 10.04 -57.62 -34.78
C ASP A 417 10.40 -56.45 -33.83
N PRO A 418 11.17 -56.67 -32.74
CA PRO A 418 11.54 -55.63 -31.77
C PRO A 418 12.33 -54.44 -32.32
N ASN A 419 12.66 -54.45 -33.61
CA ASN A 419 13.43 -53.43 -34.31
C ASN A 419 12.58 -52.61 -35.30
N ASP A 420 11.29 -52.95 -35.45
CA ASP A 420 10.35 -52.22 -36.31
C ASP A 420 9.83 -50.95 -35.59
N PRO A 421 9.73 -49.78 -36.24
CA PRO A 421 9.23 -48.56 -35.60
C PRO A 421 7.72 -48.59 -35.24
N ASP A 422 6.94 -49.48 -35.85
CA ASP A 422 5.54 -49.74 -35.47
C ASP A 422 5.43 -50.94 -34.49
N TYR A 423 6.55 -51.43 -33.94
CA TYR A 423 6.59 -52.50 -32.94
C TYR A 423 5.70 -52.21 -31.72
N GLY A 424 4.87 -53.18 -31.42
CA GLY A 424 3.79 -53.08 -30.45
C GLY A 424 2.65 -54.02 -30.80
N CYS A 425 1.67 -54.11 -29.90
CA CYS A 425 0.47 -54.89 -30.12
C CYS A 425 -0.76 -54.15 -29.62
N LEU A 426 -1.76 -54.05 -30.52
CA LEU A 426 -3.11 -53.61 -30.23
C LEU A 426 -4.06 -54.81 -30.39
N GLN A 427 -4.57 -55.31 -29.27
CA GLN A 427 -5.48 -56.45 -29.21
C GLN A 427 -6.88 -56.01 -28.78
N GLY A 428 -7.86 -56.09 -29.68
CA GLY A 428 -9.24 -55.64 -29.45
C GLY A 428 -10.26 -56.77 -29.51
N GLY A 429 -11.07 -56.93 -28.45
CA GLY A 429 -12.11 -57.97 -28.38
C GLY A 429 -13.33 -57.61 -27.52
N THR A 430 -14.31 -58.50 -27.43
CA THR A 430 -15.65 -58.23 -26.85
C THR A 430 -15.68 -57.91 -25.35
N LYS A 431 -14.55 -58.04 -24.63
CA LYS A 431 -14.39 -57.69 -23.21
C LYS A 431 -13.42 -56.53 -22.94
N GLY A 432 -12.81 -55.94 -23.96
CA GLY A 432 -11.87 -54.83 -23.81
C GLY A 432 -10.84 -54.73 -24.93
N ILE A 433 -9.96 -53.74 -24.80
CA ILE A 433 -8.85 -53.46 -25.72
C ILE A 433 -7.57 -53.38 -24.89
N LEU A 434 -6.49 -54.01 -25.36
CA LEU A 434 -5.17 -54.01 -24.75
C LEU A 434 -4.15 -53.38 -25.70
N LEU A 435 -3.20 -52.63 -25.14
CA LEU A 435 -2.12 -51.92 -25.84
C LEU A 435 -0.76 -52.25 -25.18
N SER A 436 0.22 -52.62 -25.99
CA SER A 436 1.61 -52.87 -25.59
C SER A 436 2.60 -52.29 -26.61
N ASP A 437 3.77 -51.89 -26.12
CA ASP A 437 4.99 -51.56 -26.86
C ASP A 437 6.16 -52.52 -26.54
N GLU A 438 5.93 -53.58 -25.77
CA GLU A 438 6.96 -54.50 -25.25
C GLU A 438 6.52 -55.96 -25.23
N ARG A 439 7.45 -56.90 -25.40
CA ARG A 439 7.23 -58.34 -25.18
C ARG A 439 7.67 -58.74 -23.77
N LEU A 440 7.24 -59.91 -23.31
CA LEU A 440 7.76 -60.54 -22.08
C LEU A 440 9.23 -60.99 -22.27
N ASP A 441 9.99 -61.12 -21.19
CA ASP A 441 11.44 -61.42 -21.21
C ASP A 441 11.79 -62.76 -21.87
N ASP A 442 10.88 -63.74 -21.85
CA ASP A 442 11.01 -65.04 -22.53
C ASP A 442 10.53 -65.00 -24.00
N ASN A 443 10.05 -63.84 -24.45
CA ASN A 443 9.44 -63.55 -25.73
C ASN A 443 8.23 -64.43 -26.10
N SER A 444 7.49 -64.94 -25.10
CA SER A 444 6.30 -65.75 -25.31
C SER A 444 5.08 -64.93 -25.79
N ASP A 445 4.78 -63.81 -25.14
CA ASP A 445 3.62 -62.94 -25.40
C ASP A 445 3.94 -61.44 -25.19
N TRP A 446 2.96 -60.56 -25.37
CA TRP A 446 3.05 -59.11 -25.21
C TRP A 446 2.79 -58.62 -23.78
N ASN A 447 3.58 -57.65 -23.32
CA ASN A 447 3.52 -57.04 -22.00
C ASN A 447 2.54 -55.84 -22.01
N PHE A 448 1.23 -56.10 -22.04
CA PHE A 448 0.21 -55.06 -22.23
C PHE A 448 0.08 -54.08 -21.03
N LYS A 449 0.45 -52.80 -21.25
CA LYS A 449 0.50 -51.71 -20.25
C LYS A 449 -0.75 -50.84 -20.16
N THR A 450 -1.64 -50.89 -21.16
CA THR A 450 -2.87 -50.08 -21.17
C THR A 450 -4.06 -50.90 -21.63
N ALA A 451 -5.04 -51.03 -20.75
CA ALA A 451 -6.27 -51.79 -20.94
C ALA A 451 -7.51 -50.89 -20.83
N VAL A 452 -8.40 -50.94 -21.82
CA VAL A 452 -9.71 -50.28 -21.81
C VAL A 452 -10.79 -51.34 -21.70
N THR A 453 -11.47 -51.40 -20.55
CA THR A 453 -12.48 -52.41 -20.23
C THR A 453 -13.88 -51.81 -20.10
N PRO A 454 -14.95 -52.61 -20.17
CA PRO A 454 -16.32 -52.17 -19.83
C PRO A 454 -16.51 -51.64 -18.40
N LYS A 455 -15.52 -51.77 -17.50
CA LYS A 455 -15.54 -51.23 -16.14
C LYS A 455 -14.70 -49.95 -15.96
N GLY A 456 -13.82 -49.62 -16.89
CA GLY A 456 -12.88 -48.50 -16.76
C GLY A 456 -11.59 -48.67 -17.56
N ILE A 457 -10.73 -47.67 -17.47
CA ILE A 457 -9.37 -47.66 -18.03
C ILE A 457 -8.41 -48.10 -16.92
N ILE A 458 -7.55 -49.08 -17.22
CA ILE A 458 -6.48 -49.57 -16.35
C ILE A 458 -5.19 -49.37 -17.15
N ALA A 459 -4.42 -48.34 -16.84
CA ALA A 459 -3.28 -47.91 -17.64
C ALA A 459 -2.21 -47.32 -16.73
N ASP A 460 -0.94 -47.59 -17.04
CA ASP A 460 0.19 -47.11 -16.23
C ASP A 460 0.20 -45.59 -16.05
N TRP A 461 -0.05 -44.83 -17.14
CA TRP A 461 -0.28 -43.38 -17.10
C TRP A 461 -1.58 -42.99 -17.85
N ILE A 462 -2.38 -42.09 -17.26
CA ILE A 462 -3.61 -41.54 -17.88
C ILE A 462 -3.43 -40.05 -18.14
N ILE A 463 -3.29 -39.67 -19.41
CA ILE A 463 -3.10 -38.26 -19.83
C ILE A 463 -4.47 -37.64 -20.16
N GLY A 464 -5.14 -37.06 -19.17
CA GLY A 464 -6.44 -36.41 -19.35
C GLY A 464 -6.97 -35.67 -18.11
N LYS A 465 -7.96 -34.76 -18.29
CA LYS A 465 -8.69 -34.15 -17.15
C LYS A 465 -9.85 -35.06 -16.76
N LEU A 466 -9.75 -35.66 -15.59
CA LEU A 466 -10.84 -36.40 -14.95
C LEU A 466 -11.84 -35.40 -14.35
N ARG A 467 -13.13 -35.71 -14.39
CA ARG A 467 -14.22 -34.78 -13.96
C ARG A 467 -15.42 -35.43 -13.26
N THR A 468 -15.65 -36.72 -13.43
CA THR A 468 -16.77 -37.46 -12.80
C THR A 468 -16.31 -38.75 -12.13
N VAL A 469 -15.08 -38.75 -11.62
CA VAL A 469 -14.38 -39.94 -11.13
C VAL A 469 -13.96 -39.70 -9.68
N LEU A 470 -14.19 -40.68 -8.82
CA LEU A 470 -13.48 -40.77 -7.54
C LEU A 470 -12.07 -41.27 -7.84
N ILE A 471 -11.07 -40.41 -7.76
CA ILE A 471 -9.67 -40.84 -7.81
C ILE A 471 -9.32 -41.35 -6.41
N GLU A 472 -9.10 -42.65 -6.30
CA GLU A 472 -8.81 -43.36 -5.06
C GLU A 472 -7.50 -44.15 -5.23
N ASN A 473 -6.61 -44.09 -4.24
CA ASN A 473 -5.44 -44.98 -4.18
C ASN A 473 -5.84 -46.35 -3.60
N MET A 474 -5.03 -47.40 -3.83
CA MET A 474 -5.47 -48.80 -3.60
C MET A 474 -5.83 -49.17 -2.15
N ASP A 475 -5.41 -48.38 -1.16
CA ASP A 475 -5.75 -48.55 0.27
C ASP A 475 -6.87 -47.59 0.75
N ALA A 476 -7.42 -46.77 -0.16
CA ALA A 476 -8.38 -45.70 0.08
C ALA A 476 -7.94 -44.64 1.12
N SER A 477 -6.63 -44.48 1.35
CA SER A 477 -6.09 -43.44 2.24
C SER A 477 -6.11 -42.04 1.61
N PHE A 478 -6.28 -41.93 0.29
CA PHE A 478 -6.54 -40.69 -0.45
C PHE A 478 -7.70 -40.89 -1.44
N GLN A 479 -8.70 -40.02 -1.32
CA GLN A 479 -9.92 -40.00 -2.12
C GLN A 479 -10.18 -38.59 -2.65
N MET A 480 -10.17 -38.39 -3.97
CA MET A 480 -10.55 -37.13 -4.62
C MET A 480 -11.84 -37.31 -5.41
N ASP A 481 -12.97 -36.89 -4.85
CA ASP A 481 -14.27 -36.99 -5.51
C ASP A 481 -14.54 -35.78 -6.42
N LEU A 482 -14.36 -35.98 -7.72
CA LEU A 482 -14.52 -34.94 -8.72
C LEU A 482 -15.99 -34.64 -9.06
N ASN A 483 -16.94 -35.47 -8.59
CA ASN A 483 -18.38 -35.24 -8.82
C ASN A 483 -19.00 -34.19 -7.88
N LYS A 484 -18.25 -33.71 -6.89
CA LYS A 484 -18.75 -32.78 -5.86
C LYS A 484 -17.94 -31.48 -5.81
N PRO A 485 -18.49 -30.36 -5.30
CA PRO A 485 -17.80 -29.06 -5.22
C PRO A 485 -16.59 -29.01 -4.26
N GLY A 486 -15.49 -29.65 -4.66
CA GLY A 486 -14.26 -29.83 -3.89
C GLY A 486 -14.37 -30.97 -2.88
N GLY A 487 -13.38 -31.87 -2.85
CA GLY A 487 -13.36 -32.99 -1.93
C GLY A 487 -12.14 -33.89 -2.10
N MET A 488 -10.95 -33.42 -1.67
CA MET A 488 -9.80 -34.29 -1.41
C MET A 488 -9.83 -34.74 0.05
N LEU A 489 -10.17 -36.00 0.29
CA LEU A 489 -10.26 -36.64 1.60
C LEU A 489 -9.05 -37.56 1.82
N PHE A 490 -8.34 -37.34 2.91
CA PHE A 490 -7.25 -38.17 3.39
C PHE A 490 -7.70 -38.93 4.65
N LYS A 491 -7.41 -40.23 4.69
CA LYS A 491 -7.77 -41.13 5.80
C LYS A 491 -6.52 -41.75 6.42
N ASN A 492 -6.57 -41.96 7.73
CA ASN A 492 -5.54 -42.62 8.51
C ASN A 492 -6.22 -43.80 9.24
N ASN A 493 -5.73 -45.03 8.99
CA ASN A 493 -6.35 -46.27 9.49
C ASN A 493 -7.87 -46.36 9.22
N GLY A 494 -8.28 -46.00 7.99
CA GLY A 494 -9.68 -46.02 7.54
C GLY A 494 -10.59 -44.93 8.11
N LYS A 495 -10.08 -44.02 8.95
CA LYS A 495 -10.83 -42.88 9.52
C LYS A 495 -10.41 -41.58 8.86
N ASP A 496 -11.37 -40.69 8.64
CA ASP A 496 -11.15 -39.36 8.09
C ASP A 496 -10.15 -38.57 8.96
N ALA A 497 -9.18 -37.92 8.31
CA ALA A 497 -8.08 -37.20 8.94
C ALA A 497 -7.93 -35.76 8.40
N ILE A 498 -8.00 -35.57 7.07
CA ILE A 498 -7.96 -34.25 6.42
C ILE A 498 -8.97 -34.23 5.27
N LYS A 499 -9.75 -33.16 5.09
CA LYS A 499 -10.69 -33.01 3.97
C LYS A 499 -10.64 -31.60 3.39
N ILE A 500 -10.18 -31.47 2.15
CA ILE A 500 -10.16 -30.20 1.41
C ILE A 500 -11.47 -30.09 0.62
N GLU A 501 -12.39 -29.23 1.08
CA GLU A 501 -13.65 -28.95 0.39
C GLU A 501 -14.08 -27.48 0.52
N ARG A 502 -14.84 -26.98 -0.46
CA ARG A 502 -15.29 -25.57 -0.54
C ARG A 502 -14.11 -24.60 -0.43
N ASN A 503 -14.02 -23.87 0.69
CA ASN A 503 -13.05 -22.85 1.04
C ASN A 503 -12.11 -23.29 2.20
N MET A 504 -12.10 -24.58 2.58
CA MET A 504 -11.49 -25.06 3.82
C MET A 504 -10.68 -26.35 3.66
N VAL A 505 -9.52 -26.40 4.31
CA VAL A 505 -8.78 -27.63 4.64
C VAL A 505 -9.20 -28.04 6.05
N GLN A 506 -10.19 -28.94 6.13
CA GLN A 506 -10.72 -29.47 7.38
C GLN A 506 -9.83 -30.59 7.94
N LEU A 507 -9.77 -30.68 9.26
CA LEU A 507 -8.97 -31.64 10.04
C LEU A 507 -9.89 -32.42 10.97
N PHE A 508 -9.57 -33.71 11.17
CA PHE A 508 -10.43 -34.67 11.88
C PHE A 508 -9.64 -35.56 12.84
N ASN A 509 -10.34 -36.09 13.85
CA ASN A 509 -9.78 -37.00 14.84
C ASN A 509 -9.63 -38.42 14.27
N TRP A 510 -8.47 -38.67 13.67
CA TRP A 510 -8.07 -39.96 13.11
C TRP A 510 -8.09 -41.13 14.10
N LYS A 511 -8.07 -40.90 15.42
CA LYS A 511 -8.28 -41.95 16.42
C LYS A 511 -9.76 -42.17 16.73
N LYS A 512 -10.56 -41.10 16.87
CA LYS A 512 -11.98 -41.14 17.25
C LYS A 512 -12.89 -40.79 16.05
N ASN A 513 -13.16 -41.81 15.24
CA ASN A 513 -14.20 -41.89 14.21
C ASN A 513 -14.40 -40.67 13.30
N GLY A 514 -13.35 -39.86 13.05
CA GLY A 514 -13.49 -38.67 12.22
C GLY A 514 -14.31 -37.56 12.88
N ASP A 515 -14.21 -37.35 14.20
CA ASP A 515 -14.74 -36.12 14.80
C ASP A 515 -14.05 -34.90 14.18
N TYR A 516 -14.80 -33.90 13.71
CA TYR A 516 -14.23 -32.65 13.18
C TYR A 516 -13.54 -31.83 14.28
N ILE A 517 -12.25 -31.49 14.09
CA ILE A 517 -11.46 -30.73 15.06
C ILE A 517 -11.19 -29.28 14.62
N GLY A 518 -11.16 -28.95 13.33
CA GLY A 518 -10.89 -27.59 12.89
C GLY A 518 -10.52 -27.48 11.42
N ALA A 519 -10.20 -26.27 10.96
CA ALA A 519 -9.76 -26.04 9.59
C ALA A 519 -8.88 -24.80 9.42
N LEU A 520 -8.03 -24.84 8.38
CA LEU A 520 -7.51 -23.66 7.70
C LEU A 520 -8.52 -23.27 6.61
N MET A 521 -8.90 -22.00 6.54
CA MET A 521 -10.04 -21.55 5.72
C MET A 521 -9.84 -20.16 5.11
N SER A 522 -10.30 -19.96 3.88
CA SER A 522 -10.50 -18.62 3.32
C SER A 522 -11.84 -18.06 3.82
N LEU A 523 -11.83 -16.81 4.28
CA LEU A 523 -12.95 -16.11 4.89
C LEU A 523 -13.15 -14.73 4.26
N ILE A 524 -14.36 -14.18 4.42
CA ILE A 524 -14.68 -12.77 4.19
C ILE A 524 -15.26 -12.17 5.48
N GLN A 525 -15.06 -10.87 5.71
CA GLN A 525 -15.51 -10.21 6.94
C GLN A 525 -17.02 -9.92 6.88
N GLY A 526 -17.83 -10.91 7.29
CA GLY A 526 -19.26 -10.91 6.98
C GLY A 526 -19.47 -11.18 5.49
N ASP A 527 -20.46 -10.55 4.87
CA ASP A 527 -20.75 -10.72 3.45
C ASP A 527 -19.97 -9.76 2.52
N ASP A 528 -19.00 -8.99 3.06
CA ASP A 528 -18.21 -8.05 2.26
C ASP A 528 -17.06 -8.75 1.50
N GLY A 529 -17.32 -9.03 0.23
CA GLY A 529 -16.35 -9.64 -0.69
C GLY A 529 -15.06 -8.83 -0.91
N ASN A 530 -15.00 -7.56 -0.51
CA ASN A 530 -13.79 -6.73 -0.58
C ASN A 530 -12.90 -6.87 0.68
N LYS A 531 -13.31 -7.67 1.67
CA LYS A 531 -12.55 -7.92 2.90
C LYS A 531 -12.21 -9.41 3.09
N PRO A 532 -11.45 -10.03 2.16
CA PRO A 532 -10.96 -11.39 2.31
C PRO A 532 -9.94 -11.52 3.44
N SER A 533 -9.88 -12.69 4.06
CA SER A 533 -8.94 -13.04 5.12
C SER A 533 -8.67 -14.55 5.13
N ILE A 534 -7.64 -14.98 5.86
CA ILE A 534 -7.32 -16.39 6.09
C ILE A 534 -7.53 -16.67 7.57
N GLY A 535 -8.42 -17.62 7.88
CA GLY A 535 -8.71 -18.08 9.24
C GLY A 535 -8.10 -19.45 9.51
N LEU A 536 -7.63 -19.66 10.74
CA LEU A 536 -7.24 -20.96 11.28
C LEU A 536 -8.02 -21.15 12.58
N ALA A 537 -8.88 -22.17 12.65
CA ALA A 537 -9.87 -22.30 13.71
C ALA A 537 -10.12 -23.76 14.13
N ASN A 538 -10.34 -23.96 15.43
CA ASN A 538 -10.68 -25.24 16.06
C ASN A 538 -12.12 -25.27 16.61
N THR A 539 -12.67 -26.46 16.82
CA THR A 539 -14.01 -26.66 17.39
C THR A 539 -14.04 -26.50 18.92
N LEU A 540 -15.25 -26.34 19.49
CA LEU A 540 -15.46 -26.24 20.94
C LEU A 540 -14.89 -27.43 21.74
N SER A 541 -14.72 -28.58 21.09
CA SER A 541 -14.25 -29.86 21.68
C SER A 541 -12.83 -30.23 21.27
N SER A 542 -12.00 -29.25 20.89
CA SER A 542 -10.60 -29.43 20.48
C SER A 542 -9.74 -28.22 20.83
N ALA A 543 -8.42 -28.35 20.69
CA ALA A 543 -7.44 -27.27 20.82
C ALA A 543 -6.60 -27.20 19.53
N LEU A 544 -6.07 -26.01 19.23
CA LEU A 544 -5.10 -25.80 18.15
C LEU A 544 -3.68 -25.76 18.76
N THR A 545 -2.69 -26.37 18.11
CA THR A 545 -1.28 -26.25 18.49
C THR A 545 -0.40 -25.95 17.28
N ILE A 546 0.74 -25.29 17.53
CA ILE A 546 1.81 -24.98 16.58
C ILE A 546 3.13 -25.35 17.27
N GLY A 547 4.05 -25.98 16.56
CA GLY A 547 5.30 -26.51 17.12
C GLY A 547 6.35 -26.81 16.06
N TYR A 548 7.55 -27.19 16.51
CA TYR A 548 8.68 -27.60 15.66
C TYR A 548 9.25 -28.94 16.14
N GLU A 549 9.97 -29.63 15.26
CA GLU A 549 10.60 -30.92 15.55
C GLU A 549 11.76 -30.77 16.55
N GLU A 550 11.79 -31.60 17.59
CA GLU A 550 12.92 -31.71 18.50
C GLU A 550 14.17 -32.18 17.73
N LYS A 551 15.31 -31.56 17.94
CA LYS A 551 16.54 -32.01 17.29
C LYS A 551 16.84 -33.47 17.69
N ASP A 552 17.14 -34.30 16.69
CA ASP A 552 17.46 -35.72 16.83
C ASP A 552 16.26 -36.56 17.39
N SER A 553 15.01 -36.08 17.25
CA SER A 553 13.79 -36.70 17.80
C SER A 553 12.53 -36.37 16.98
N ASN A 554 11.79 -37.37 16.49
CA ASN A 554 10.56 -37.21 15.68
C ASN A 554 9.34 -36.67 16.48
N LYS A 555 9.55 -35.89 17.55
CA LYS A 555 8.50 -35.25 18.34
C LYS A 555 8.36 -33.80 17.94
N VAL A 556 7.10 -33.35 17.81
CA VAL A 556 6.75 -31.94 17.57
C VAL A 556 5.97 -31.44 18.80
N PRO A 557 6.65 -31.01 19.89
CA PRO A 557 5.99 -30.41 21.04
C PRO A 557 5.31 -29.07 20.68
N SER A 558 4.29 -28.71 21.45
CA SER A 558 3.60 -27.42 21.30
C SER A 558 4.52 -26.26 21.70
N TYR A 559 4.86 -25.39 20.74
CA TYR A 559 5.46 -24.07 20.98
C TYR A 559 4.39 -23.02 21.33
N LEU A 560 3.22 -23.10 20.69
CA LEU A 560 2.07 -22.22 20.90
C LEU A 560 0.76 -23.03 20.83
N GLU A 561 -0.14 -22.83 21.79
CA GLU A 561 -1.45 -23.50 21.87
C GLU A 561 -2.60 -22.52 22.02
N PHE A 562 -3.78 -22.89 21.51
CA PHE A 562 -5.06 -22.21 21.70
C PHE A 562 -6.10 -23.23 22.18
N ASP A 563 -6.50 -23.14 23.45
CA ASP A 563 -7.31 -24.13 24.17
C ASP A 563 -8.38 -23.44 25.03
N LYS A 564 -9.27 -22.69 24.37
CA LYS A 564 -10.28 -21.83 25.00
C LYS A 564 -11.20 -22.53 26.01
N TYR A 565 -11.38 -23.85 25.89
CA TYR A 565 -12.29 -24.65 26.72
C TYR A 565 -11.57 -25.72 27.56
N ASN A 566 -10.24 -25.62 27.69
CA ASN A 566 -9.38 -26.53 28.47
C ASN A 566 -9.54 -28.02 28.14
N ILE A 567 -9.63 -28.32 26.84
CA ILE A 567 -9.79 -29.67 26.30
C ILE A 567 -8.54 -30.52 26.58
N LEU A 568 -7.37 -29.88 26.69
CA LEU A 568 -6.11 -30.54 27.08
C LEU A 568 -6.00 -30.76 28.60
N LYS A 569 -6.96 -30.28 29.40
CA LYS A 569 -7.07 -30.44 30.86
C LYS A 569 -5.84 -29.94 31.65
N ASP A 570 -5.27 -28.84 31.21
CA ASP A 570 -4.24 -28.09 31.94
C ASP A 570 -4.80 -27.55 33.27
N LYS A 571 -3.95 -27.55 34.31
CA LYS A 571 -4.27 -27.04 35.65
C LYS A 571 -4.57 -25.54 35.63
N ASN A 572 -4.00 -24.79 34.70
CA ASN A 572 -4.05 -23.32 34.68
C ASN A 572 -5.22 -22.73 33.89
N ASN A 573 -5.92 -23.56 33.10
CA ASN A 573 -7.10 -23.20 32.31
C ASN A 573 -6.90 -21.90 31.50
N LYS A 574 -5.85 -21.86 30.68
CA LYS A 574 -5.49 -20.70 29.85
C LYS A 574 -5.93 -20.89 28.39
N PRO A 575 -6.59 -19.89 27.78
CA PRO A 575 -7.13 -20.03 26.42
C PRO A 575 -6.05 -19.95 25.33
N VAL A 576 -4.87 -19.40 25.64
CA VAL A 576 -3.69 -19.35 24.78
C VAL A 576 -2.45 -19.59 25.64
N ARG A 577 -1.47 -20.33 25.15
CA ARG A 577 -0.19 -20.65 25.83
C ARG A 577 0.97 -20.51 24.84
N VAL A 578 2.10 -19.96 25.28
CA VAL A 578 3.41 -19.99 24.58
C VAL A 578 4.38 -20.72 25.50
N TYR A 579 5.21 -21.61 24.96
CA TYR A 579 6.06 -22.53 25.73
C TYR A 579 7.56 -22.19 25.72
N GLU A 580 8.04 -21.45 24.72
CA GLU A 580 9.44 -21.02 24.56
C GLU A 580 9.50 -19.56 24.07
N ASP A 581 10.67 -18.93 24.13
CA ASP A 581 10.84 -17.48 23.86
C ASP A 581 10.49 -17.08 22.42
N ILE A 582 9.86 -15.90 22.26
CA ILE A 582 9.56 -15.25 20.96
C ILE A 582 10.36 -13.95 20.85
N ASP A 583 11.10 -13.79 19.75
CA ASP A 583 11.88 -12.58 19.45
C ASP A 583 11.21 -11.72 18.35
N PHE A 584 10.74 -10.52 18.72
CA PHE A 584 10.00 -9.59 17.85
C PHE A 584 10.91 -8.55 17.15
N LYS A 585 12.03 -8.99 16.54
CA LYS A 585 13.00 -8.08 15.89
C LYS A 585 12.32 -7.07 14.96
N ASN A 586 12.53 -5.79 15.26
CA ASN A 586 12.16 -4.63 14.44
C ASN A 586 10.65 -4.43 14.15
N ARG A 587 9.72 -4.95 14.98
CA ARG A 587 8.29 -4.55 14.93
C ARG A 587 7.66 -4.41 16.31
N ASN A 588 6.81 -3.40 16.48
CA ASN A 588 6.05 -3.17 17.70
C ASN A 588 4.95 -4.24 17.89
N LEU A 589 4.79 -4.73 19.11
CA LEU A 589 3.68 -5.60 19.51
C LEU A 589 2.40 -4.75 19.74
N TYR A 590 1.65 -4.50 18.67
CA TYR A 590 0.41 -3.72 18.74
C TYR A 590 -0.69 -4.46 19.52
N SER A 591 -1.24 -3.79 20.53
CA SER A 591 -2.49 -4.15 21.23
C SER A 591 -2.56 -5.52 21.93
N ALA A 592 -1.47 -5.96 22.56
CA ALA A 592 -1.49 -7.12 23.47
C ALA A 592 -2.22 -6.82 24.79
N VAL A 593 -3.54 -7.04 24.84
CA VAL A 593 -4.37 -6.86 26.04
C VAL A 593 -4.27 -8.08 26.96
N LEU A 594 -3.41 -8.00 27.98
CA LEU A 594 -3.31 -9.00 29.04
C LEU A 594 -4.44 -8.81 30.09
N SER A 595 -5.67 -9.19 29.73
CA SER A 595 -6.84 -9.15 30.62
C SER A 595 -7.15 -10.53 31.22
N SER A 596 -7.00 -10.67 32.54
CA SER A 596 -7.44 -11.85 33.30
C SER A 596 -8.89 -11.67 33.74
N LEU A 597 -9.72 -12.71 33.59
CA LEU A 597 -11.14 -12.71 34.00
C LEU A 597 -11.35 -12.72 35.54
N ASN A 598 -10.27 -12.64 36.33
CA ASN A 598 -10.27 -12.61 37.80
C ASN A 598 -9.05 -11.83 38.36
N ASP A 599 -8.81 -10.61 37.86
CA ASP A 599 -7.85 -9.59 38.41
C ASP A 599 -6.40 -10.03 38.69
N LYS A 600 -5.95 -11.14 38.08
CA LYS A 600 -4.58 -11.64 38.23
C LYS A 600 -3.99 -12.02 36.87
N CYS A 601 -3.22 -11.09 36.30
CA CYS A 601 -2.24 -11.35 35.26
C CYS A 601 -0.83 -11.29 35.88
N TYR A 602 0.01 -12.25 35.51
CA TYR A 602 1.40 -12.34 35.95
C TYR A 602 2.27 -12.57 34.72
N ILE A 603 3.40 -11.85 34.63
CA ILE A 603 4.50 -12.25 33.77
C ILE A 603 5.33 -13.25 34.59
N TYR A 604 5.27 -14.53 34.24
CA TYR A 604 6.17 -15.53 34.79
C TYR A 604 7.43 -15.58 33.93
N ASN A 605 8.57 -15.42 34.57
CA ASN A 605 9.90 -15.54 33.99
C ASN A 605 10.61 -16.69 34.71
N ASN A 606 11.18 -17.62 33.94
CA ASN A 606 11.73 -18.85 34.47
C ASN A 606 13.21 -18.62 34.83
N ASP A 607 13.42 -18.40 36.13
CA ASP A 607 14.69 -18.21 36.82
C ASP A 607 15.53 -16.95 36.51
N GLU A 608 15.97 -16.34 37.61
CA GLU A 608 16.88 -15.18 37.75
C GLU A 608 16.46 -13.81 37.18
N LYS A 609 16.04 -13.66 35.92
CA LYS A 609 16.03 -12.32 35.27
C LYS A 609 15.04 -12.09 34.10
N THR A 610 14.30 -10.99 34.17
CA THR A 610 13.49 -10.40 33.07
C THR A 610 14.12 -9.10 32.56
N VAL A 611 14.07 -8.80 31.26
CA VAL A 611 14.56 -7.53 30.69
C VAL A 611 13.60 -6.96 29.65
N ILE A 612 13.37 -5.64 29.68
CA ILE A 612 12.61 -4.86 28.69
C ILE A 612 13.52 -3.72 28.22
N LYS A 613 13.73 -3.55 26.91
CA LYS A 613 14.56 -2.46 26.35
C LYS A 613 13.82 -1.70 25.25
N HIS A 614 13.96 -0.37 25.25
CA HIS A 614 13.50 0.52 24.19
C HIS A 614 14.51 1.67 24.02
N GLU A 615 15.13 1.75 22.83
CA GLU A 615 16.23 2.68 22.52
C GLU A 615 17.33 2.64 23.61
N ASP A 616 17.62 3.74 24.29
CA ASP A 616 18.62 3.77 25.37
C ASP A 616 18.08 3.33 26.75
N VAL A 617 16.77 3.15 26.89
CA VAL A 617 16.10 2.82 28.17
C VAL A 617 15.96 1.31 28.35
N THR A 618 16.48 0.78 29.46
CA THR A 618 16.42 -0.65 29.81
C THR A 618 15.93 -0.89 31.24
N ILE A 619 14.90 -1.71 31.39
CA ILE A 619 14.35 -2.20 32.66
C ILE A 619 14.81 -3.64 32.87
N LYS A 620 15.42 -3.95 34.01
CA LYS A 620 15.90 -5.30 34.37
C LYS A 620 15.28 -5.70 35.72
N LEU A 621 14.42 -6.72 35.73
CA LEU A 621 13.89 -7.32 36.95
C LEU A 621 14.77 -8.52 37.33
N GLU A 622 15.32 -8.50 38.53
CA GLU A 622 16.22 -9.52 39.10
C GLU A 622 15.70 -9.93 40.48
N LYS A 623 16.16 -11.06 41.05
CA LYS A 623 15.68 -11.57 42.35
C LYS A 623 15.85 -10.53 43.47
N GLY A 624 14.74 -9.88 43.84
CA GLY A 624 14.69 -8.83 44.87
C GLY A 624 15.15 -7.44 44.43
N LYS A 625 15.36 -7.20 43.12
CA LYS A 625 15.94 -5.97 42.59
C LYS A 625 15.30 -5.54 41.26
N ILE A 626 15.07 -4.24 41.09
CA ILE A 626 14.74 -3.64 39.80
C ILE A 626 15.88 -2.69 39.45
N THR A 627 16.45 -2.83 38.25
CA THR A 627 17.47 -1.92 37.72
C THR A 627 16.87 -1.18 36.53
N LEU A 628 16.99 0.15 36.54
CA LEU A 628 16.61 1.04 35.45
C LEU A 628 17.91 1.68 34.91
N ASP A 629 18.00 1.81 33.60
CA ASP A 629 19.22 2.09 32.86
C ASP A 629 18.81 2.95 31.66
N GLY A 630 18.78 4.28 31.85
CA GLY A 630 18.06 5.25 31.01
C GLY A 630 16.87 5.91 31.72
N ASP A 631 16.30 6.96 31.14
CA ASP A 631 15.20 7.75 31.73
C ASP A 631 13.86 7.00 31.74
N VAL A 632 13.07 7.18 32.80
CA VAL A 632 11.78 6.46 32.98
C VAL A 632 10.65 7.41 33.39
N VAL A 633 9.64 7.51 32.54
CA VAL A 633 8.39 8.24 32.80
C VAL A 633 7.33 7.28 33.32
N LEU A 634 6.73 7.61 34.47
CA LEU A 634 5.68 6.83 35.12
C LEU A 634 4.38 7.65 35.11
N ASN A 635 3.21 7.00 34.99
CA ASN A 635 1.91 7.68 34.87
C ASN A 635 0.96 7.46 36.07
N GLY A 636 1.45 6.99 37.22
CA GLY A 636 0.64 6.86 38.44
C GLY A 636 1.39 6.40 39.69
N VAL A 637 0.73 6.53 40.84
CA VAL A 637 1.22 6.26 42.20
C VAL A 637 1.82 4.85 42.41
N ILE A 638 3.08 4.79 42.83
CA ILE A 638 3.71 3.60 43.42
C ILE A 638 3.43 3.61 44.94
N LYS A 639 2.88 2.51 45.42
CA LYS A 639 2.54 2.26 46.84
C LYS A 639 3.20 0.98 47.34
N ASN A 640 3.42 0.87 48.64
CA ASN A 640 3.88 -0.38 49.26
C ASN A 640 2.71 -1.36 49.50
N THR A 641 3.03 -2.58 49.92
CA THR A 641 2.05 -3.65 50.22
C THR A 641 1.05 -3.30 51.34
N SER A 642 1.36 -2.29 52.18
CA SER A 642 0.44 -1.76 53.19
C SER A 642 -0.46 -0.63 52.67
N GLY A 643 -0.38 -0.28 51.38
CA GLY A 643 -1.17 0.77 50.74
C GLY A 643 -0.62 2.19 50.89
N ASN A 644 0.48 2.39 51.61
CA ASN A 644 1.10 3.69 51.81
C ASN A 644 1.84 4.14 50.54
N LEU A 645 1.83 5.45 50.27
CA LEU A 645 2.53 6.05 49.14
C LEU A 645 4.06 5.91 49.30
N VAL A 646 4.74 5.50 48.23
CA VAL A 646 6.21 5.36 48.17
C VAL A 646 6.80 6.35 47.17
N LEU A 647 6.16 6.50 46.01
CA LEU A 647 6.64 7.35 44.92
C LEU A 647 5.43 7.76 44.08
N ASP A 648 5.25 9.05 43.81
CA ASP A 648 4.25 9.51 42.85
C ASP A 648 4.96 10.22 41.69
N PRO A 649 4.72 9.85 40.43
CA PRO A 649 5.02 10.74 39.33
C PRO A 649 4.03 11.91 39.21
N ASN A 650 2.95 11.98 40.01
CA ASN A 650 1.80 12.89 39.81
C ASN A 650 1.33 13.79 41.05
N ALA A 651 2.09 14.81 41.54
CA ALA A 651 1.76 15.81 42.63
C ALA A 651 2.26 17.34 42.83
N PRO A 652 3.34 18.18 42.42
CA PRO A 652 4.50 18.31 41.41
C PRO A 652 5.98 17.79 41.72
N GLN A 653 6.75 17.16 40.78
CA GLN A 653 7.77 16.14 41.13
C GLN A 653 9.06 16.75 41.70
N GLY A 654 9.52 16.43 42.92
CA GLY A 654 9.13 15.37 43.91
C GLY A 654 7.62 15.13 44.23
N GLY A 655 7.01 14.08 43.62
CA GLY A 655 5.57 13.91 43.30
C GLY A 655 4.96 14.76 42.14
N GLY A 656 4.76 14.49 40.81
CA GLY A 656 4.39 15.44 39.64
C GLY A 656 3.00 15.94 39.03
N VAL A 657 2.18 16.91 39.56
CA VAL A 657 0.97 17.54 38.90
C VAL A 657 0.78 19.08 39.11
N ASP A 658 -0.45 19.61 38.93
CA ASP A 658 -1.05 20.93 39.22
C ASP A 658 -0.49 22.23 38.59
N GLY A 659 -0.38 22.20 37.26
CA GLY A 659 -1.24 23.04 36.40
C GLY A 659 -1.00 24.56 36.29
N SER A 660 -0.32 25.20 37.24
CA SER A 660 0.21 26.57 37.10
C SER A 660 1.69 26.65 37.48
N ASP A 661 2.13 25.78 38.39
CA ASP A 661 3.42 25.96 39.05
C ASP A 661 4.54 25.18 38.34
N SER A 662 4.19 24.29 37.39
CA SER A 662 5.15 23.63 36.49
C SER A 662 5.84 24.62 35.55
N LEU A 663 5.10 25.41 34.75
CA LEU A 663 5.67 26.41 33.83
C LEU A 663 6.46 27.49 34.57
N ARG A 664 6.00 27.87 35.77
CA ARG A 664 6.71 28.75 36.71
C ARG A 664 8.06 28.19 37.11
N ASN A 665 8.08 26.93 37.55
CA ASN A 665 9.31 26.23 37.89
C ASN A 665 10.19 25.95 36.66
N SER A 666 9.63 25.77 35.46
CA SER A 666 10.40 25.64 34.21
C SER A 666 11.11 26.94 33.81
N VAL A 667 10.45 28.10 33.95
CA VAL A 667 11.08 29.41 33.72
C VAL A 667 12.19 29.67 34.75
N VAL A 668 11.99 29.34 36.02
CA VAL A 668 13.03 29.38 37.06
C VAL A 668 14.16 28.38 36.79
N ASN A 669 13.85 27.15 36.41
CA ASN A 669 14.84 26.11 36.10
C ASN A 669 15.62 26.45 34.84
N SER A 670 15.01 27.16 33.90
CA SER A 670 15.71 27.78 32.79
C SER A 670 16.70 28.80 33.34
N ALA A 671 16.27 29.80 34.11
CA ALA A 671 17.18 30.79 34.72
C ALA A 671 18.36 30.13 35.48
N ARG A 672 18.12 28.98 36.14
CA ARG A 672 19.14 28.14 36.78
C ARG A 672 20.17 27.55 35.81
N LYS A 673 19.84 27.22 34.56
CA LYS A 673 20.79 26.72 33.53
C LYS A 673 21.94 27.69 33.26
N LEU A 674 21.77 29.00 33.51
CA LEU A 674 22.81 30.02 33.34
C LEU A 674 23.60 30.32 34.62
N ILE A 675 23.30 29.69 35.76
CA ILE A 675 24.08 29.88 36.99
C ILE A 675 25.54 29.50 36.74
N GLY A 676 26.46 30.34 37.22
CA GLY A 676 27.89 30.22 36.97
C GLY A 676 28.39 30.91 35.70
N LYS A 677 27.53 31.35 34.77
CA LYS A 677 27.93 32.25 33.67
C LYS A 677 28.15 33.68 34.16
N PRO A 678 29.05 34.47 33.54
CA PRO A 678 29.34 35.84 33.97
C PRO A 678 28.18 36.81 33.68
N TYR A 679 28.12 37.93 34.41
CA TYR A 679 27.30 39.08 34.04
C TYR A 679 27.93 39.84 32.86
N VAL A 680 27.12 40.18 31.85
CA VAL A 680 27.53 41.03 30.71
C VAL A 680 26.49 42.13 30.50
N TRP A 681 26.89 43.39 30.74
CA TRP A 681 26.04 44.57 30.53
C TRP A 681 25.59 44.66 29.07
N GLY A 682 24.28 44.67 28.82
CA GLY A 682 23.71 44.71 27.47
C GLY A 682 23.66 43.36 26.75
N GLY A 683 24.07 42.25 27.38
CA GLY A 683 24.10 40.91 26.75
C GLY A 683 22.71 40.41 26.34
N ASN A 684 22.48 40.28 25.04
CA ASN A 684 21.18 39.94 24.43
C ASN A 684 20.86 38.44 24.40
N TYR A 685 19.57 38.12 24.17
CA TYR A 685 19.12 36.78 23.84
C TYR A 685 19.33 36.44 22.35
N PRO A 686 19.73 35.19 22.00
CA PRO A 686 20.40 34.21 22.85
C PRO A 686 21.91 34.51 23.00
N PRO A 687 22.56 34.07 24.09
CA PRO A 687 24.01 34.20 24.26
C PRO A 687 24.76 33.30 23.25
N LEU A 688 25.21 33.88 22.15
CA LEU A 688 25.96 33.17 21.09
C LEU A 688 27.44 33.00 21.48
N GLY A 689 27.76 31.88 22.12
CA GLY A 689 29.14 31.45 22.39
C GLY A 689 29.31 30.76 23.74
N SER A 690 30.42 30.03 23.91
CA SER A 690 30.79 29.36 25.17
C SER A 690 30.83 30.31 26.38
N ASP A 691 31.26 31.55 26.14
CA ASP A 691 31.62 32.53 27.18
C ASP A 691 30.63 33.72 27.26
N ALA A 692 29.53 33.65 26.50
CA ALA A 692 28.53 34.71 26.44
C ALA A 692 27.65 34.72 27.71
N GLY A 693 27.86 35.73 28.55
CA GLY A 693 26.99 36.08 29.68
C GLY A 693 25.83 37.01 29.31
N THR A 694 25.08 37.49 30.31
CA THR A 694 23.93 38.40 30.10
C THR A 694 23.73 39.36 31.29
N ASP A 695 22.88 40.38 31.13
CA ASP A 695 22.47 41.29 32.21
C ASP A 695 21.21 40.80 32.94
N CYS A 696 20.77 41.53 33.96
CA CYS A 696 19.62 41.16 34.78
C CYS A 696 18.32 41.02 33.95
N SER A 697 18.02 42.00 33.09
CA SER A 697 16.86 41.94 32.20
C SER A 697 17.01 40.94 31.05
N GLY A 698 18.23 40.72 30.57
CA GLY A 698 18.56 39.71 29.55
C GLY A 698 18.42 38.28 30.07
N LEU A 699 18.78 38.01 31.33
CA LEU A 699 18.51 36.74 32.01
C LEU A 699 17.00 36.46 32.09
N MET A 700 16.19 37.47 32.46
CA MET A 700 14.73 37.31 32.47
C MET A 700 14.18 37.02 31.07
N GLN A 701 14.61 37.80 30.07
CA GLN A 701 14.16 37.61 28.69
C GLN A 701 14.57 36.23 28.15
N TRP A 702 15.79 35.77 28.43
CA TRP A 702 16.26 34.46 28.04
C TRP A 702 15.46 33.34 28.72
N ALA A 703 15.24 33.41 30.03
CA ALA A 703 14.54 32.37 30.78
C ALA A 703 13.05 32.25 30.40
N TYR A 704 12.41 33.38 30.09
CA TYR A 704 11.05 33.40 29.58
C TYR A 704 10.96 32.90 28.13
N ASN A 705 11.88 33.31 27.23
CA ASN A 705 11.84 32.89 25.83
C ASN A 705 12.26 31.41 25.63
N ASP A 706 13.12 30.87 26.49
CA ASP A 706 13.42 29.42 26.57
C ASP A 706 12.17 28.57 26.91
N ASN A 707 11.11 29.21 27.42
CA ASN A 707 9.78 28.63 27.67
C ASN A 707 8.71 29.20 26.72
N GLY A 708 9.11 29.78 25.58
CA GLY A 708 8.22 30.31 24.54
C GLY A 708 7.58 31.67 24.81
N ILE A 709 7.76 32.25 26.00
CA ILE A 709 7.13 33.50 26.42
C ILE A 709 8.02 34.68 26.04
N LYS A 710 7.49 35.62 25.25
CA LYS A 710 8.22 36.84 24.86
C LYS A 710 7.94 37.97 25.85
N ILE A 711 8.99 38.48 26.48
CA ILE A 711 8.98 39.71 27.30
C ILE A 711 9.97 40.73 26.72
N SER A 712 9.77 42.02 27.02
CA SER A 712 10.65 43.09 26.54
C SER A 712 12.08 42.99 27.09
N ARG A 713 12.99 43.80 26.51
CA ARG A 713 14.44 43.65 26.70
C ARG A 713 15.01 44.28 27.98
N THR A 714 14.38 45.33 28.53
CA THR A 714 14.98 46.17 29.60
C THR A 714 14.12 46.21 30.85
N THR A 715 14.73 46.39 32.03
CA THR A 715 14.01 46.54 33.31
C THR A 715 12.93 47.63 33.25
N TYR A 716 13.24 48.77 32.61
CA TYR A 716 12.34 49.92 32.41
C TYR A 716 11.08 49.61 31.58
N THR A 717 11.08 48.52 30.81
CA THR A 717 9.93 48.04 30.04
C THR A 717 9.28 46.82 30.69
N GLN A 718 10.07 45.85 31.17
CA GLN A 718 9.58 44.62 31.83
C GLN A 718 8.73 44.93 33.07
N ILE A 719 9.02 46.01 33.83
CA ILE A 719 8.21 46.44 34.98
C ILE A 719 6.75 46.80 34.62
N LYS A 720 6.45 47.03 33.34
CA LYS A 720 5.11 47.36 32.84
C LYS A 720 4.33 46.13 32.37
N GLU A 721 4.99 44.97 32.25
CA GLU A 721 4.38 43.74 31.74
C GLU A 721 3.70 42.92 32.85
N GLY A 722 2.89 41.93 32.45
CA GLY A 722 2.14 41.09 33.40
C GLY A 722 1.14 41.86 34.26
N ILE A 723 0.85 41.33 35.45
CA ILE A 723 0.05 41.99 36.50
C ILE A 723 0.91 42.30 37.73
N GLU A 724 0.53 43.30 38.53
CA GLU A 724 1.14 43.56 39.84
C GLU A 724 0.75 42.46 40.85
N VAL A 725 1.66 42.08 41.74
CA VAL A 725 1.40 41.13 42.84
C VAL A 725 2.10 41.57 44.13
N SER A 726 1.53 41.23 45.28
CA SER A 726 2.15 41.45 46.59
C SER A 726 3.11 40.33 47.00
N GLU A 727 3.97 40.57 48.01
CA GLU A 727 4.86 39.56 48.59
C GLU A 727 4.12 38.29 49.06
N ALA A 728 2.93 38.45 49.65
CA ALA A 728 2.10 37.34 50.12
C ALA A 728 1.52 36.48 48.98
N GLU A 729 1.48 37.01 47.76
CA GLU A 729 0.95 36.33 46.58
C GLU A 729 2.05 35.72 45.70
N LEU A 730 3.33 36.05 45.93
CA LEU A 730 4.45 35.69 45.05
C LEU A 730 4.51 34.18 44.73
N LYS A 731 4.68 33.87 43.45
CA LYS A 731 4.87 32.51 42.92
C LYS A 731 6.14 32.44 42.07
N PRO A 732 6.77 31.26 41.93
CA PRO A 732 7.97 31.14 41.12
C PRO A 732 7.80 31.71 39.70
N GLY A 733 8.89 32.24 39.15
CA GLY A 733 8.93 32.95 37.87
C GLY A 733 8.49 34.41 37.93
N ASP A 734 7.75 34.86 38.95
CA ASP A 734 7.37 36.28 39.10
C ASP A 734 8.63 37.17 39.23
N LEU A 735 8.61 38.34 38.58
CA LEU A 735 9.76 39.24 38.48
C LEU A 735 9.72 40.33 39.56
N ILE A 736 10.78 40.47 40.36
CA ILE A 736 10.88 41.49 41.41
C ILE A 736 11.86 42.58 40.99
N PHE A 737 11.37 43.81 40.88
CA PHE A 737 12.12 45.00 40.48
C PHE A 737 12.57 45.81 41.70
N LEU A 738 13.83 46.24 41.68
CA LEU A 738 14.52 46.87 42.80
C LEU A 738 15.47 47.98 42.34
N ARG A 739 16.07 48.68 43.32
CA ARG A 739 17.06 49.77 43.12
C ARG A 739 16.51 50.86 42.20
N PHE A 740 15.44 51.52 42.62
CA PHE A 740 14.83 52.61 41.84
C PHE A 740 15.70 53.86 41.86
N SER A 741 16.15 54.33 40.69
CA SER A 741 16.87 55.61 40.54
C SER A 741 15.92 56.81 40.60
N SER A 742 14.67 56.60 40.18
CA SER A 742 13.55 57.53 40.27
C SER A 742 12.22 56.75 40.29
N PRO A 743 11.08 57.36 40.66
CA PRO A 743 9.80 56.66 40.79
C PRO A 743 9.40 55.90 39.50
N GLY A 744 9.36 54.57 39.58
CA GLY A 744 9.02 53.69 38.45
C GLY A 744 10.17 53.33 37.50
N VAL A 745 11.40 53.75 37.77
CA VAL A 745 12.61 53.43 36.98
C VAL A 745 13.53 52.47 37.76
N PRO A 746 13.43 51.14 37.56
CA PRO A 746 14.23 50.14 38.28
C PRO A 746 15.58 49.84 37.63
N GLU A 747 16.67 49.89 38.40
CA GLU A 747 18.02 49.54 37.93
C GLU A 747 18.38 48.06 38.13
N HIS A 748 17.51 47.23 38.70
CA HIS A 748 17.73 45.78 38.81
C HIS A 748 16.43 44.95 38.81
N VAL A 749 16.53 43.68 38.38
CA VAL A 749 15.44 42.71 38.38
C VAL A 749 15.92 41.32 38.81
N PHE A 750 15.09 40.64 39.60
CA PHE A 750 15.27 39.28 40.08
C PHE A 750 14.12 38.39 39.58
N MET A 751 14.38 37.09 39.41
CA MET A 751 13.33 36.09 39.27
C MET A 751 13.08 35.39 40.60
N TYR A 752 11.86 35.44 41.13
CA TYR A 752 11.50 34.71 42.33
C TYR A 752 11.50 33.20 42.07
N SER A 753 12.17 32.42 42.91
CA SER A 753 12.36 30.97 42.73
C SER A 753 11.68 30.09 43.79
N GLY A 754 11.06 30.71 44.81
CA GLY A 754 10.25 30.04 45.83
C GLY A 754 10.71 30.31 47.27
N LYS A 755 10.41 29.37 48.17
CA LYS A 755 10.88 29.40 49.56
C LYS A 755 11.71 28.17 49.92
N THR A 756 12.66 28.33 50.83
CA THR A 756 13.32 27.22 51.52
C THR A 756 12.40 26.60 52.58
N GLY A 757 12.78 25.44 53.12
CA GLY A 757 12.00 24.75 54.17
C GLY A 757 11.89 25.51 55.49
N ASP A 758 12.80 26.45 55.76
CA ASP A 758 12.77 27.41 56.87
C ASP A 758 12.09 28.76 56.50
N GLY A 759 11.45 28.84 55.33
CA GLY A 759 10.52 29.93 54.96
C GLY A 759 11.15 31.17 54.29
N LYS A 760 12.47 31.18 54.10
CA LYS A 760 13.22 32.27 53.43
C LYS A 760 12.85 32.36 51.95
N HIS A 761 12.80 33.56 51.40
CA HIS A 761 12.57 33.79 49.97
C HIS A 761 13.86 33.56 49.18
N MET A 762 13.78 32.88 48.04
CA MET A 762 14.90 32.66 47.11
C MET A 762 14.67 33.37 45.78
N CYS A 763 15.75 33.82 45.13
CA CYS A 763 15.70 34.44 43.81
C CYS A 763 16.93 34.10 42.96
N VAL A 764 16.75 34.03 41.64
CA VAL A 764 17.83 33.98 40.64
C VAL A 764 18.12 35.39 40.11
N GLU A 765 19.39 35.77 40.03
CA GLU A 765 19.83 37.06 39.47
C GLU A 765 21.11 36.98 38.62
N ALA A 766 21.25 37.93 37.70
CA ALA A 766 22.54 38.35 37.16
C ALA A 766 22.94 39.67 37.87
N PRO A 767 23.88 39.65 38.83
CA PRO A 767 24.01 40.73 39.83
C PRO A 767 24.65 42.05 39.34
N ARG A 768 25.82 41.97 38.71
CA ARG A 768 26.63 43.06 38.12
C ARG A 768 27.93 42.51 37.52
N THR A 769 28.61 43.30 36.69
CA THR A 769 29.93 42.99 36.12
C THR A 769 30.93 42.52 37.18
N GLY A 770 31.71 41.49 36.85
CA GLY A 770 32.68 40.87 37.77
C GLY A 770 32.08 39.84 38.75
N LEU A 771 30.80 39.51 38.61
CA LEU A 771 30.14 38.42 39.32
C LEU A 771 29.34 37.54 38.36
N ASN A 772 29.12 36.28 38.75
CA ASN A 772 28.37 35.31 37.97
C ASN A 772 26.88 35.28 38.35
N ILE A 773 26.06 34.81 37.42
CA ILE A 773 24.65 34.49 37.61
C ILE A 773 24.51 33.45 38.72
N ARG A 774 23.55 33.65 39.63
CA ARG A 774 23.44 32.91 40.88
C ARG A 774 22.00 32.87 41.38
N GLU A 775 21.72 31.88 42.23
CA GLU A 775 20.53 31.84 43.07
C GLU A 775 20.93 32.12 44.53
N ILE A 776 20.19 33.01 45.20
CA ILE A 776 20.50 33.49 46.56
C ILE A 776 19.23 33.70 47.38
N GLU A 777 19.40 33.75 48.71
CA GLU A 777 18.39 34.27 49.63
C GLU A 777 18.10 35.75 49.30
N PHE A 778 16.82 36.09 49.15
CA PHE A 778 16.38 37.39 48.70
C PHE A 778 16.15 38.34 49.88
N THR A 779 17.01 39.36 50.00
CA THR A 779 16.86 40.42 51.01
C THR A 779 15.95 41.54 50.49
N TRP A 780 14.83 41.77 51.18
CA TRP A 780 13.91 42.86 50.89
C TRP A 780 14.57 44.24 51.02
N GLY A 781 14.42 45.07 49.99
CA GLY A 781 14.75 46.49 50.04
C GLY A 781 13.55 47.35 50.41
N SER A 782 13.78 48.58 50.85
CA SER A 782 12.73 49.53 51.30
C SER A 782 11.76 50.01 50.21
N ASN A 783 12.00 49.67 48.93
CA ASN A 783 11.11 49.96 47.82
C ASN A 783 11.31 48.91 46.70
N TYR A 784 10.29 48.08 46.47
CA TYR A 784 10.25 47.04 45.44
C TYR A 784 8.91 47.05 44.70
N ARG A 785 8.84 46.44 43.51
CA ARG A 785 7.58 46.09 42.83
C ARG A 785 7.69 44.70 42.20
N ALA A 786 6.66 43.87 42.33
CA ALA A 786 6.64 42.53 41.75
C ALA A 786 5.61 42.39 40.62
N ARG A 787 5.99 41.69 39.55
CA ARG A 787 5.20 41.52 38.32
C ARG A 787 5.08 40.05 37.94
N ARG A 788 3.84 39.59 37.79
CA ARG A 788 3.48 38.23 37.38
C ARG A 788 3.21 38.17 35.88
N ILE A 789 4.09 37.51 35.13
CA ILE A 789 3.94 37.30 33.68
C ILE A 789 3.10 36.05 33.39
N ILE A 790 3.40 34.94 34.09
CA ILE A 790 2.72 33.64 33.94
C ILE A 790 1.33 33.72 34.59
N LYS A 791 0.31 33.23 33.87
CA LYS A 791 -1.09 33.20 34.29
C LYS A 791 -1.49 31.79 34.76
N ASP A 792 -2.48 31.69 35.64
CA ASP A 792 -2.81 30.42 36.30
C ASP A 792 -3.95 29.67 35.59
N THR A 793 -3.74 28.37 35.29
CA THR A 793 -4.69 27.51 34.56
C THR A 793 -5.86 27.03 35.46
N PRO A 794 -7.10 26.87 34.94
CA PRO A 794 -8.23 26.26 35.66
C PRO A 794 -8.00 24.79 36.01
N GLY A 795 -8.74 24.26 36.98
CA GLY A 795 -8.66 22.86 37.39
C GLY A 795 -9.55 22.53 38.58
N GLY A 796 -10.27 21.41 38.51
CA GLY A 796 -11.15 20.92 39.57
C GLY A 796 -11.92 19.69 39.14
N ASN A 797 -12.10 18.71 40.04
CA ASN A 797 -12.93 17.53 39.79
C ASN A 797 -14.41 17.94 39.92
N VAL A 798 -15.17 17.91 38.82
CA VAL A 798 -16.59 18.35 38.77
C VAL A 798 -17.50 17.70 39.81
N ASN A 799 -17.17 16.50 40.30
CA ASN A 799 -17.93 15.78 41.33
C ASN A 799 -17.24 15.72 42.70
N GLY A 800 -16.08 16.37 42.85
CA GLY A 800 -15.40 16.56 44.14
C GLY A 800 -15.77 17.89 44.80
N THR A 801 -15.20 18.14 45.98
CA THR A 801 -15.27 19.45 46.65
C THR A 801 -14.65 20.55 45.79
N ALA A 802 -15.30 21.71 45.73
CA ALA A 802 -14.89 22.85 44.92
C ALA A 802 -13.52 23.41 45.35
N GLY A 803 -12.56 23.37 44.42
CA GLY A 803 -11.22 23.92 44.58
C GLY A 803 -11.22 25.45 44.49
N THR A 804 -10.04 26.08 44.65
CA THR A 804 -9.85 27.54 44.49
C THR A 804 -9.85 28.01 43.03
N LYS A 805 -10.17 27.13 42.09
CA LYS A 805 -10.20 27.36 40.64
C LYS A 805 -11.49 26.81 40.04
N ALA A 806 -11.98 27.47 38.99
CA ALA A 806 -13.05 26.96 38.14
C ALA A 806 -12.63 25.65 37.46
N SER A 807 -13.59 24.76 37.14
CA SER A 807 -13.27 23.58 36.35
C SER A 807 -12.92 23.94 34.90
N LYS A 808 -12.21 23.04 34.20
CA LYS A 808 -11.99 23.17 32.75
C LYS A 808 -13.32 23.11 31.98
N ASN A 809 -14.29 22.37 32.50
CA ASN A 809 -15.62 22.14 31.93
C ASN A 809 -16.46 23.43 31.92
N ILE A 810 -16.45 24.24 32.98
CA ILE A 810 -17.23 25.48 32.99
C ILE A 810 -16.66 26.56 32.07
N ILE A 811 -15.33 26.61 31.90
CA ILE A 811 -14.70 27.52 30.93
C ILE A 811 -15.12 27.16 29.49
N TYR A 812 -15.15 25.87 29.12
CA TYR A 812 -15.68 25.45 27.81
C TYR A 812 -17.15 25.80 27.61
N TYR A 813 -17.99 25.61 28.63
CA TYR A 813 -19.41 25.97 28.60
C TYR A 813 -19.61 27.47 28.31
N VAL A 814 -18.89 28.33 29.04
CA VAL A 814 -18.94 29.79 28.81
C VAL A 814 -18.43 30.15 27.41
N LYS A 815 -17.32 29.56 26.94
CA LYS A 815 -16.83 29.77 25.55
C LYS A 815 -17.87 29.41 24.49
N GLY A 816 -18.69 28.37 24.73
CA GLY A 816 -19.76 27.94 23.84
C GLY A 816 -21.00 28.85 23.85
N ILE A 817 -21.28 29.54 24.96
CA ILE A 817 -22.42 30.46 25.09
C ILE A 817 -22.09 31.88 24.64
N GLU A 818 -20.96 32.44 25.04
CA GLU A 818 -20.60 33.84 24.71
C GLU A 818 -20.12 33.99 23.25
N GLY A 819 -19.58 32.91 22.67
CA GLY A 819 -18.94 32.94 21.34
C GLY A 819 -17.62 33.71 21.32
N TYR A 820 -16.86 33.58 20.23
CA TYR A 820 -15.56 34.24 20.07
C TYR A 820 -15.65 35.47 19.19
N ALA A 821 -15.40 36.65 19.75
CA ALA A 821 -15.27 37.91 19.02
C ALA A 821 -13.82 38.44 19.01
N PRO A 822 -13.07 38.34 17.90
CA PRO A 822 -11.72 38.92 17.79
C PRO A 822 -11.74 40.46 17.71
N TYR A 823 -12.89 41.06 17.41
CA TYR A 823 -13.08 42.51 17.35
C TYR A 823 -14.13 42.94 18.35
N HIS A 824 -14.08 44.21 18.76
CA HIS A 824 -15.15 44.82 19.53
C HIS A 824 -16.48 44.75 18.75
N TYR A 825 -17.53 44.30 19.43
CA TYR A 825 -18.92 44.35 18.97
C TYR A 825 -19.80 44.98 20.07
N TYR A 826 -21.09 45.12 19.78
CA TYR A 826 -22.10 45.52 20.76
C TYR A 826 -23.09 44.38 20.94
N ASP A 827 -23.43 44.05 22.19
CA ASP A 827 -24.36 42.97 22.52
C ASP A 827 -25.84 43.38 22.30
N SER A 828 -26.75 42.45 22.60
CA SER A 828 -28.21 42.66 22.45
C SER A 828 -28.81 43.75 23.35
N VAL A 829 -28.06 44.31 24.30
CA VAL A 829 -28.48 45.44 25.16
C VAL A 829 -27.60 46.68 24.99
N GLY A 830 -26.70 46.68 24.00
CA GLY A 830 -25.86 47.83 23.64
C GLY A 830 -24.57 47.97 24.47
N VAL A 831 -24.16 46.95 25.21
CA VAL A 831 -22.86 46.94 25.90
C VAL A 831 -21.75 46.60 24.91
N LYS A 832 -20.62 47.31 25.01
CA LYS A 832 -19.43 47.06 24.19
C LYS A 832 -18.67 45.84 24.71
N THR A 833 -18.47 44.84 23.87
CA THR A 833 -17.98 43.51 24.25
C THR A 833 -16.83 43.04 23.36
N LEU A 834 -15.92 42.20 23.90
CA LEU A 834 -14.78 41.62 23.19
C LEU A 834 -14.51 40.17 23.67
N GLY A 835 -13.86 39.35 22.83
CA GLY A 835 -13.43 38.01 23.20
C GLY A 835 -14.62 37.10 23.51
N TYR A 836 -14.62 36.54 24.72
CA TYR A 836 -15.69 35.68 25.25
C TYR A 836 -16.48 36.40 26.35
N GLY A 837 -17.13 37.52 26.02
CA GLY A 837 -17.98 38.26 26.97
C GLY A 837 -17.28 39.34 27.82
N MET A 838 -16.04 39.71 27.52
CA MET A 838 -15.33 40.78 28.26
C MET A 838 -15.99 42.14 28.04
N THR A 839 -16.26 42.89 29.10
CA THR A 839 -16.92 44.22 29.04
C THR A 839 -16.28 45.24 29.99
N GLY A 840 -16.63 46.51 29.82
CA GLY A 840 -16.25 47.59 30.74
C GLY A 840 -14.73 47.70 30.95
N ASN A 841 -14.29 47.66 32.21
CA ASN A 841 -12.88 47.78 32.58
C ASN A 841 -12.00 46.60 32.11
N GLU A 842 -12.58 45.44 31.80
CA GLU A 842 -11.83 44.29 31.28
C GLU A 842 -11.21 44.56 29.89
N LEU A 843 -11.73 45.56 29.16
CA LEU A 843 -11.26 45.98 27.84
C LEU A 843 -10.00 46.88 27.87
N ASN A 844 -9.62 47.39 29.04
CA ASN A 844 -8.57 48.39 29.15
C ASN A 844 -7.19 47.80 28.79
N GLY A 845 -6.56 48.35 27.75
CA GLY A 845 -5.26 47.89 27.24
C GLY A 845 -5.31 46.63 26.37
N VAL A 846 -6.51 46.13 26.01
CA VAL A 846 -6.67 44.94 25.16
C VAL A 846 -6.66 45.34 23.68
N SER A 847 -5.63 44.91 22.95
CA SER A 847 -5.49 45.14 21.51
C SER A 847 -6.43 44.26 20.67
N VAL A 848 -6.81 44.75 19.48
CA VAL A 848 -7.59 44.00 18.47
C VAL A 848 -6.86 43.96 17.13
N PRO A 849 -6.94 42.87 16.32
CA PRO A 849 -7.70 41.64 16.59
C PRO A 849 -7.14 40.82 17.76
N LEU A 850 -8.03 40.40 18.66
CA LEU A 850 -7.70 39.58 19.83
C LEU A 850 -7.72 38.10 19.40
N SER A 851 -6.60 37.39 19.54
CA SER A 851 -6.52 35.96 19.17
C SER A 851 -7.35 35.07 20.11
N GLU A 852 -7.76 33.89 19.66
CA GLU A 852 -8.62 33.00 20.45
C GLU A 852 -7.91 32.48 21.71
N THR A 853 -6.60 32.26 21.62
CA THR A 853 -5.72 31.97 22.77
C THR A 853 -5.76 33.11 23.78
N SER A 854 -5.60 34.36 23.33
CA SER A 854 -5.60 35.53 24.21
C SER A 854 -6.99 35.77 24.82
N ALA A 855 -8.07 35.66 24.04
CA ALA A 855 -9.45 35.72 24.53
C ALA A 855 -9.74 34.63 25.57
N THR A 856 -9.26 33.40 25.33
CA THR A 856 -9.33 32.29 26.29
C THR A 856 -8.55 32.61 27.57
N HIS A 857 -7.36 33.19 27.47
CA HIS A 857 -6.56 33.60 28.63
C HIS A 857 -7.21 34.73 29.44
N TYR A 858 -7.82 35.72 28.80
CA TYR A 858 -8.58 36.75 29.53
C TYR A 858 -9.81 36.15 30.22
N LEU A 859 -10.61 35.33 29.52
CA LEU A 859 -11.75 34.62 30.11
C LEU A 859 -11.31 33.79 31.33
N VAL A 860 -10.29 32.94 31.19
CA VAL A 860 -9.76 32.10 32.28
C VAL A 860 -9.41 32.93 33.52
N ASN A 861 -8.71 34.06 33.35
CA ASN A 861 -8.22 34.83 34.50
C ASN A 861 -9.34 35.67 35.12
N ASN A 862 -10.16 36.36 34.32
CA ASN A 862 -11.27 37.17 34.81
C ASN A 862 -12.35 36.28 35.43
N PHE A 863 -12.75 35.18 34.78
CA PHE A 863 -13.73 34.23 35.32
C PHE A 863 -13.30 33.64 36.67
N ASN A 864 -12.02 33.31 36.84
CA ASN A 864 -11.51 32.85 38.14
C ASN A 864 -11.49 33.98 39.19
N ARG A 865 -10.88 35.13 38.87
CA ARG A 865 -10.66 36.25 39.79
C ARG A 865 -11.95 36.93 40.25
N ASP A 866 -12.83 37.26 39.30
CA ASP A 866 -13.93 38.20 39.49
C ASP A 866 -15.28 37.53 39.69
N TYR A 867 -15.41 36.22 39.38
CA TYR A 867 -16.67 35.49 39.44
C TYR A 867 -16.57 34.21 40.27
N TYR A 868 -15.73 33.24 39.89
CA TYR A 868 -15.65 31.94 40.57
C TYR A 868 -15.13 32.05 42.02
N ILE A 869 -13.98 32.71 42.25
CA ILE A 869 -13.43 32.85 43.61
C ILE A 869 -14.39 33.66 44.52
N PRO A 870 -14.98 34.79 44.08
CA PRO A 870 -16.01 35.48 44.84
C PRO A 870 -17.25 34.62 45.15
N VAL A 871 -17.78 33.85 44.18
CA VAL A 871 -18.91 32.94 44.39
C VAL A 871 -18.57 31.84 45.41
N LEU A 872 -17.40 31.20 45.30
CA LEU A 872 -16.91 30.20 46.24
C LEU A 872 -16.78 30.77 47.66
N ASN A 873 -16.21 31.97 47.79
CA ASN A 873 -16.02 32.64 49.08
C ASN A 873 -17.36 33.10 49.69
N ILE A 874 -18.32 33.56 48.87
CA ILE A 874 -19.68 33.84 49.30
C ILE A 874 -20.33 32.56 49.87
N VAL A 875 -20.28 31.45 49.13
CA VAL A 875 -20.87 30.17 49.57
C VAL A 875 -20.24 29.65 50.87
N LYS A 876 -18.90 29.67 50.97
CA LYS A 876 -18.19 29.28 52.20
C LYS A 876 -18.47 30.22 53.38
N SER A 877 -18.56 31.53 53.15
CA SER A 877 -18.93 32.52 54.19
C SER A 877 -20.35 32.35 54.74
N LYS A 878 -21.22 31.61 54.03
CA LYS A 878 -22.58 31.27 54.45
C LYS A 878 -22.68 29.88 55.11
N GLY A 879 -21.56 29.25 55.45
CA GLY A 879 -21.51 28.01 56.24
C GLY A 879 -21.47 26.72 55.44
N VAL A 880 -21.41 26.78 54.10
CA VAL A 880 -21.25 25.58 53.27
C VAL A 880 -19.76 25.28 53.10
N SER A 881 -19.22 24.42 53.98
CA SER A 881 -17.78 24.11 54.03
C SER A 881 -17.26 23.38 52.78
N ASN A 882 -18.02 22.39 52.31
CA ASN A 882 -17.65 21.49 51.21
C ASN A 882 -18.69 21.54 50.07
N PRO A 883 -18.85 22.67 49.36
CA PRO A 883 -19.69 22.71 48.16
C PRO A 883 -19.01 21.89 47.04
N LEU A 884 -19.79 21.32 46.13
CA LEU A 884 -19.26 20.54 45.01
C LEU A 884 -18.83 21.46 43.87
N GLN A 885 -17.79 21.05 43.13
CA GLN A 885 -17.21 21.84 42.03
C GLN A 885 -18.29 22.25 41.01
N ARG A 886 -19.13 21.32 40.55
CA ARG A 886 -20.24 21.61 39.61
C ARG A 886 -21.29 22.59 40.15
N GLU A 887 -21.51 22.65 41.47
CA GLU A 887 -22.46 23.58 42.07
C GLU A 887 -21.91 25.02 41.99
N ILE A 888 -20.62 25.19 42.34
CA ILE A 888 -19.93 26.48 42.26
C ILE A 888 -19.69 26.90 40.80
N ASP A 889 -19.38 25.96 39.91
CA ASP A 889 -19.24 26.21 38.47
C ASP A 889 -20.55 26.76 37.87
N ALA A 890 -21.70 26.12 38.15
CA ALA A 890 -23.01 26.62 37.71
C ALA A 890 -23.30 28.03 38.26
N PHE A 891 -23.04 28.26 39.55
CA PHE A 891 -23.19 29.58 40.17
C PHE A 891 -22.21 30.63 39.63
N ALA A 892 -21.00 30.24 39.22
CA ALA A 892 -20.02 31.13 38.62
C ALA A 892 -20.44 31.55 37.20
N SER A 893 -21.00 30.65 36.38
CA SER A 893 -21.54 31.03 35.06
C SER A 893 -22.83 31.85 35.16
N PHE A 894 -23.66 31.58 36.17
CA PHE A 894 -24.80 32.43 36.52
C PHE A 894 -24.34 33.85 36.91
N ALA A 895 -23.37 33.96 37.83
CA ALA A 895 -22.78 35.22 38.25
C ALA A 895 -22.01 35.95 37.13
N TYR A 896 -21.46 35.23 36.15
CA TYR A 896 -20.87 35.83 34.94
C TYR A 896 -21.91 36.59 34.10
N ASN A 897 -23.17 36.14 34.14
CA ASN A 897 -24.28 36.77 33.41
C ASN A 897 -25.08 37.79 34.23
N CYS A 898 -25.24 37.61 35.54
CA CYS A 898 -26.04 38.50 36.40
C CYS A 898 -25.22 39.39 37.36
N GLY A 899 -23.90 39.26 37.35
CA GLY A 899 -22.99 39.86 38.32
C GLY A 899 -22.96 39.12 39.67
N VAL A 900 -21.81 39.14 40.34
CA VAL A 900 -21.62 38.50 41.65
C VAL A 900 -22.58 39.04 42.71
N GLU A 901 -22.94 40.33 42.68
CA GLU A 901 -23.91 40.91 43.60
C GLU A 901 -25.36 40.50 43.29
N GLY A 902 -25.68 40.18 42.02
CA GLY A 902 -26.93 39.54 41.65
C GLY A 902 -27.05 38.15 42.30
N PHE A 903 -25.97 37.35 42.22
CA PHE A 903 -25.87 36.08 42.92
C PHE A 903 -25.93 36.22 44.45
N ARG A 904 -25.14 37.12 45.06
CA ARG A 904 -25.07 37.32 46.52
C ARG A 904 -26.43 37.60 47.16
N ASN A 905 -27.28 38.38 46.47
CA ASN A 905 -28.57 38.82 46.99
C ASN A 905 -29.75 37.91 46.56
N SER A 906 -29.50 36.96 45.65
CA SER A 906 -30.50 36.05 45.09
C SER A 906 -31.22 35.19 46.13
N GLN A 907 -32.43 34.73 45.77
CA GLN A 907 -33.10 33.65 46.50
C GLN A 907 -32.46 32.29 46.23
N LEU A 908 -31.85 32.11 45.04
CA LEU A 908 -31.05 30.94 44.64
C LEU A 908 -30.00 30.57 45.71
N LEU A 909 -29.16 31.52 46.10
CA LEU A 909 -28.15 31.32 47.15
C LEU A 909 -28.79 31.02 48.53
N LYS A 910 -29.89 31.69 48.89
CA LYS A 910 -30.57 31.47 50.19
C LYS A 910 -31.12 30.04 50.30
N ARG A 911 -31.79 29.55 49.26
CA ARG A 911 -32.26 28.16 49.16
C ARG A 911 -31.10 27.16 49.25
N TYR A 912 -30.04 27.41 48.49
CA TYR A 912 -28.85 26.56 48.48
C TYR A 912 -28.17 26.46 49.86
N VAL A 913 -28.05 27.58 50.57
CA VAL A 913 -27.50 27.64 51.94
C VAL A 913 -28.40 26.91 52.94
N ASN A 914 -29.73 26.97 52.76
CA ASN A 914 -30.70 26.20 53.54
C ASN A 914 -30.72 24.69 53.21
N GLY A 915 -29.81 24.20 52.36
CA GLY A 915 -29.69 22.78 52.00
C GLY A 915 -30.56 22.33 50.83
N GLU A 916 -31.32 23.22 50.19
CA GLU A 916 -32.15 22.86 49.03
C GLU A 916 -31.27 22.50 47.82
N ARG A 917 -31.61 21.43 47.10
CA ARG A 917 -30.88 20.92 45.92
C ARG A 917 -31.76 20.48 44.74
N GLY A 918 -33.08 20.43 44.93
CA GLY A 918 -34.04 19.94 43.95
C GLY A 918 -34.65 21.05 43.07
N GLU A 919 -35.86 20.80 42.59
CA GLU A 919 -36.63 21.66 41.69
C GLU A 919 -36.81 23.12 42.19
N SER A 920 -36.75 23.37 43.50
CA SER A 920 -36.77 24.72 44.05
C SER A 920 -35.55 25.57 43.66
N ILE A 921 -34.39 24.94 43.39
CA ILE A 921 -33.19 25.61 42.87
C ILE A 921 -33.36 25.94 41.38
N HIS A 922 -33.85 24.99 40.59
CA HIS A 922 -34.20 25.19 39.16
C HIS A 922 -35.18 26.36 38.98
N ASN A 923 -36.22 26.41 39.79
CA ASN A 923 -37.20 27.50 39.79
C ASN A 923 -36.62 28.88 40.17
N GLU A 924 -35.52 28.97 40.92
CA GLU A 924 -34.82 30.25 41.13
C GLU A 924 -33.91 30.62 39.95
N PHE A 925 -33.26 29.66 39.29
CA PHE A 925 -32.54 29.92 38.02
C PHE A 925 -33.50 30.48 36.96
N MET A 926 -34.66 29.85 36.76
CA MET A 926 -35.61 30.18 35.68
C MET A 926 -36.31 31.55 35.82
N LYS A 927 -36.11 32.28 36.93
CA LYS A 927 -36.56 33.68 37.06
C LYS A 927 -35.65 34.66 36.29
N TRP A 928 -34.39 34.30 36.07
CA TRP A 928 -33.37 35.15 35.43
C TRP A 928 -33.28 34.88 33.93
N ILE A 929 -34.41 35.02 33.24
CA ILE A 929 -34.58 34.78 31.79
C ILE A 929 -34.85 36.05 30.97
N HIS A 930 -34.80 37.23 31.59
CA HIS A 930 -35.11 38.51 30.95
C HIS A 930 -33.84 39.27 30.55
N ALA A 931 -33.81 39.78 29.32
CA ALA A 931 -32.84 40.76 28.84
C ALA A 931 -33.56 42.11 28.70
N GLY A 932 -33.23 43.07 29.57
CA GLY A 932 -34.06 44.25 29.77
C GLY A 932 -35.48 43.86 30.21
N SER A 933 -36.49 44.35 29.52
CA SER A 933 -37.92 44.03 29.76
C SER A 933 -38.41 42.78 29.04
N SER A 934 -37.60 42.12 28.21
CA SER A 934 -38.04 41.04 27.30
C SER A 934 -37.49 39.68 27.69
N VAL A 935 -38.30 38.62 27.58
CA VAL A 935 -37.85 37.23 27.76
C VAL A 935 -36.87 36.85 26.64
N SER A 936 -35.73 36.26 26.99
CA SER A 936 -34.71 35.82 26.04
C SER A 936 -34.63 34.29 26.00
N ASN A 937 -34.86 33.72 24.82
CA ASN A 937 -34.68 32.28 24.57
C ASN A 937 -33.24 31.81 24.83
N GLY A 938 -32.24 32.69 24.65
CA GLY A 938 -30.85 32.41 24.99
C GLY A 938 -30.64 32.29 26.50
N LEU A 939 -31.29 33.14 27.30
CA LEU A 939 -31.24 33.05 28.77
C LEU A 939 -32.03 31.84 29.28
N ILE A 940 -33.21 31.53 28.73
CA ILE A 940 -33.96 30.29 29.02
C ILE A 940 -33.03 29.07 28.86
N ARG A 941 -32.36 28.96 27.70
CA ARG A 941 -31.42 27.86 27.42
C ARG A 941 -30.26 27.83 28.43
N ARG A 942 -29.65 28.99 28.72
CA ARG A 942 -28.53 29.11 29.68
C ARG A 942 -28.93 28.69 31.10
N ARG A 943 -30.12 29.05 31.57
CA ARG A 943 -30.63 28.66 32.90
C ARG A 943 -30.89 27.15 32.99
N GLU A 944 -31.43 26.55 31.93
CA GLU A 944 -31.59 25.09 31.79
C GLU A 944 -30.25 24.33 31.76
N GLU A 945 -29.25 24.86 31.08
CA GLU A 945 -27.92 24.24 31.00
C GLU A 945 -27.13 24.43 32.31
N GLU A 946 -27.21 25.60 32.97
CA GLU A 946 -26.68 25.82 34.33
C GLU A 946 -27.32 24.90 35.38
N TRP A 947 -28.64 24.66 35.30
CA TRP A 947 -29.34 23.70 36.17
C TRP A 947 -28.86 22.26 35.97
N LYS A 948 -28.63 21.82 34.72
CA LYS A 948 -28.09 20.48 34.41
C LYS A 948 -26.68 20.28 34.95
N ILE A 949 -25.85 21.33 34.88
CA ILE A 949 -24.51 21.36 35.50
C ILE A 949 -24.62 21.21 37.02
N PHE A 950 -25.42 22.06 37.67
CA PHE A 950 -25.62 22.06 39.12
C PHE A 950 -26.10 20.69 39.64
N SER A 951 -27.19 20.18 39.06
CA SER A 951 -27.82 18.91 39.45
C SER A 951 -26.95 17.68 39.18
N GLY A 952 -25.90 17.80 38.36
CA GLY A 952 -25.08 16.67 37.94
C GLY A 952 -25.82 15.75 36.96
N SER A 953 -26.66 16.32 36.09
CA SER A 953 -27.46 15.55 35.13
C SER A 953 -26.58 14.71 34.19
N SER A 954 -27.02 13.49 33.90
CA SER A 954 -26.43 12.64 32.85
C SER A 954 -26.74 13.14 31.44
N SER A 955 -27.66 14.09 31.27
CA SER A 955 -27.93 14.73 29.97
C SER A 955 -26.73 15.58 29.55
N PRO A 956 -26.17 15.40 28.34
CA PRO A 956 -25.00 16.15 27.90
C PRO A 956 -25.31 17.65 27.78
N VAL A 957 -24.49 18.47 28.44
CA VAL A 957 -24.44 19.92 28.24
C VAL A 957 -23.26 20.24 27.31
N GLY A 958 -23.53 21.08 26.30
CA GLY A 958 -22.55 21.52 25.31
C GLY A 958 -21.34 22.20 25.97
N GLY A 959 -20.13 21.78 25.64
CA GLY A 959 -18.89 22.30 26.24
C GLY A 959 -18.60 21.79 27.65
N TYR A 960 -19.62 21.63 28.52
CA TYR A 960 -19.37 21.19 29.91
C TYR A 960 -18.98 19.71 29.98
N ASN A 961 -19.74 18.79 29.37
CA ASN A 961 -19.42 17.35 29.36
C ASN A 961 -19.17 16.81 27.94
N THR A 962 -19.01 17.70 26.96
CA THR A 962 -18.86 17.40 25.53
C THR A 962 -17.94 18.41 24.87
N ALA A 963 -17.36 18.10 23.72
CA ALA A 963 -16.51 19.05 22.99
C ALA A 963 -17.32 20.33 22.61
N PRO A 964 -16.79 21.54 22.86
CA PRO A 964 -17.52 22.78 22.60
C PRO A 964 -17.61 23.08 21.10
N SER A 965 -18.79 23.51 20.64
CA SER A 965 -18.94 24.17 19.33
C SER A 965 -18.78 25.67 19.52
N ILE A 966 -17.62 26.21 19.13
CA ILE A 966 -17.27 27.62 19.34
C ILE A 966 -17.64 28.43 18.09
N SER A 967 -18.69 29.24 18.19
CA SER A 967 -19.13 30.13 17.11
C SER A 967 -18.23 31.37 16.99
N TYR A 968 -17.78 31.69 15.77
CA TYR A 968 -17.09 32.95 15.49
C TYR A 968 -18.11 34.09 15.31
N ILE A 969 -17.98 35.13 16.11
CA ILE A 969 -18.77 36.37 16.06
C ILE A 969 -17.96 37.44 15.32
N ASN A 970 -18.56 38.06 14.30
CA ASN A 970 -17.90 39.10 13.52
C ASN A 970 -18.05 40.50 14.16
N LYS A 971 -17.37 41.51 13.58
CA LYS A 971 -17.39 42.91 14.04
C LYS A 971 -18.80 43.55 14.07
N ALA A 972 -19.79 42.98 13.37
CA ALA A 972 -21.18 43.43 13.39
C ALA A 972 -22.03 42.72 14.47
N GLY A 973 -21.42 41.92 15.36
CA GLY A 973 -22.11 41.13 16.38
C GLY A 973 -22.84 39.90 15.85
N LEU A 974 -22.65 39.56 14.56
CA LEU A 974 -23.34 38.43 13.92
C LEU A 974 -22.49 37.16 13.98
N PRO A 975 -23.07 36.00 14.35
CA PRO A 975 -22.44 34.70 14.15
C PRO A 975 -22.15 34.45 12.67
N THR A 976 -21.02 33.79 12.39
CA THR A 976 -20.67 33.35 11.05
C THR A 976 -20.74 31.83 10.95
N SER A 977 -20.76 31.29 9.73
CA SER A 977 -20.67 29.84 9.48
C SER A 977 -19.29 29.23 9.79
N LYS A 978 -18.31 30.04 10.22
CA LYS A 978 -17.01 29.54 10.69
C LYS A 978 -17.08 29.22 12.18
N LEU A 979 -16.74 27.98 12.53
CA LEU A 979 -16.34 27.61 13.88
C LEU A 979 -14.86 27.93 14.07
N VAL A 980 -14.44 28.19 15.31
CA VAL A 980 -13.03 28.45 15.61
C VAL A 980 -12.27 27.14 15.80
N THR A 981 -11.21 26.94 15.02
CA THR A 981 -10.41 25.70 14.98
C THR A 981 -8.93 25.90 15.28
N GLU A 982 -8.47 27.14 15.40
CA GLU A 982 -7.09 27.49 15.77
C GLU A 982 -6.83 27.09 17.23
N ASN A 983 -6.03 26.04 17.44
CA ASN A 983 -5.86 25.31 18.73
C ASN A 983 -7.01 24.34 19.09
N GLY A 984 -7.77 23.88 18.09
CA GLY A 984 -8.55 22.65 18.16
C GLY A 984 -9.74 22.63 19.14
N GLY A 985 -10.25 23.81 19.54
CA GLY A 985 -11.38 23.94 20.48
C GLY A 985 -11.07 23.56 21.94
N TYR A 986 -9.93 22.93 22.21
CA TYR A 986 -9.59 22.35 23.52
C TYR A 986 -9.07 23.33 24.58
N GLY A 987 -9.00 24.64 24.29
CA GLY A 987 -9.25 25.76 25.23
C GLY A 987 -8.52 25.86 26.57
N ALA A 988 -7.59 24.95 26.90
CA ALA A 988 -6.74 24.96 28.09
C ALA A 988 -5.63 23.90 27.92
N SER A 989 -4.57 24.30 27.21
CA SER A 989 -3.20 23.75 27.30
C SER A 989 -2.25 24.92 27.03
N PRO A 990 -1.09 25.05 27.72
CA PRO A 990 -0.53 26.38 27.99
C PRO A 990 0.53 26.85 26.97
N TYR A 991 0.14 27.79 26.10
CA TYR A 991 1.03 28.73 25.40
C TYR A 991 0.37 30.13 25.40
#